data_AF-A0A1S1J7A3-F1
#
_entry.id   AF-A0A1S1J7A3-F1
#
_cell.length_a   1.000
_cell.length_b   1.000
_cell.length_c   1.000
_cell.angle_alpha   90.00
_cell.angle_beta   90.00
_cell.angle_gamma   90.00
#
_symmetry.space_group_name_H-M   'P 1'
#
loop_
_entity.id
_entity.type
_entity.pdbx_description
1 polymer ?
#
loop_
_entity_poly.entity_id
_entity_poly.type
_entity_poly.pdbx_seq_one_letter_code
_entity_poly.pdbx_strand_id
1 'polypeptide(L)'
;MQNVSEAAAYTLQFINQTQKSIFLTGKAGTGKTTLLREIIATTHKNTVVVAPTGIAALNAGGVTIHSMFQLPFSAFIPSYEEASQFTETVKFENKETLRRHFKMNNVKRNVIRNMELLIIDEVSMLRADLLDAIDFMMQTVRKNTRAFGGVQVLFIGDLLQLPPVIRDEEWRTLRNYYKGKFFFHSHVIQQYPPLYIELSKIYRQSDDTFISVLNNLRNNQITPQDIQVLNEYVKPDFDLKNNPGYITLTTHNAKADSINEQAIGDLAGNEFAYQPFIVGDFPEKIFPVEENLKLKVGAQVMFVKNDLSFEKRYFNGKMGVVKSLSAEEIFIHFPEEDKTIEVEKYEWKNIRYKVNDLTKEVEEEVLGTFAHYPLKLAWAITVHKSQGLTFEKAALDVSQVFLPGQAYVALSRLTSLNGLILLSPLQMNGISNDQDVMDYALNKATEEVLKHSLHFETKNFIHNYLINSFNWADLAQEWRNHRFSYNENAVASEKSKHSAWAHKRLEIIDSLADPAQKFVNQLNKIFNKETVDLFFVQERVVAAYDYFFKPMDKLVTDLLNKMAEIQKFKKVKEFYEELAFLDDLQTKAVLRLMKAKLLIEIVVAGETICKEKLSSTAIKNYKFDKVAKIREEFNMSNTDIFKSEEPTVRYTARKLDKSTPKAEKKTTIEETHDLWMEKNSIQDIARIRKLTVQTVEMHLVKLIQAKKVEISDVLPYDKILALREAFEFYSEESLSPLKEKYGDEFTWDELKMFKASIN
;
A
#
# COMPACT_ATOMS: atom_id res chain seq x y z
N MET A 1 -15.82 -15.84 -3.28
CA MET A 1 -15.19 -15.82 -4.63
C MET A 1 -16.26 -15.66 -5.72
N GLN A 2 -17.00 -14.54 -5.75
CA GLN A 2 -17.97 -14.27 -6.82
C GLN A 2 -17.36 -13.31 -7.86
N ASN A 3 -17.27 -13.77 -9.12
CA ASN A 3 -16.99 -13.02 -10.35
C ASN A 3 -15.65 -12.26 -10.47
N VAL A 4 -14.53 -12.89 -10.12
CA VAL A 4 -13.19 -12.44 -10.55
C VAL A 4 -13.00 -12.86 -12.01
N SER A 5 -12.59 -11.95 -12.90
CA SER A 5 -12.32 -12.29 -14.31
C SER A 5 -11.16 -13.28 -14.42
N GLU A 6 -11.10 -14.05 -15.50
CA GLU A 6 -10.03 -15.04 -15.69
C GLU A 6 -8.63 -14.42 -15.63
N ALA A 7 -8.43 -13.26 -16.28
CA ALA A 7 -7.18 -12.51 -16.22
C ALA A 7 -6.81 -12.09 -14.78
N ALA A 8 -7.81 -11.74 -13.96
CA ALA A 8 -7.59 -11.41 -12.56
C ALA A 8 -7.23 -12.66 -11.72
N ALA A 9 -7.85 -13.82 -12.01
CA ALA A 9 -7.50 -15.10 -11.39
C ALA A 9 -6.06 -15.52 -11.73
N TYR A 10 -5.65 -15.44 -13.01
CA TYR A 10 -4.27 -15.67 -13.42
C TYR A 10 -3.31 -14.72 -12.69
N THR A 11 -3.65 -13.44 -12.58
CA THR A 11 -2.81 -12.46 -11.87
C THR A 11 -2.60 -12.89 -10.41
N LEU A 12 -3.65 -13.28 -9.69
CA LEU A 12 -3.54 -13.77 -8.31
C LEU A 12 -2.64 -15.02 -8.21
N GLN A 13 -2.76 -15.94 -9.16
CA GLN A 13 -1.92 -17.15 -9.23
C GLN A 13 -0.46 -16.82 -9.53
N PHE A 14 -0.16 -16.00 -10.55
CA PHE A 14 1.21 -15.59 -10.85
C PHE A 14 1.86 -14.86 -9.66
N ILE A 15 1.11 -13.99 -8.97
CA ILE A 15 1.64 -13.29 -7.79
C ILE A 15 1.98 -14.27 -6.66
N ASN A 16 1.15 -15.28 -6.40
CA ASN A 16 1.38 -16.17 -5.26
C ASN A 16 2.23 -17.40 -5.56
N GLN A 17 2.27 -17.85 -6.82
CA GLN A 17 2.83 -19.14 -7.21
C GLN A 17 4.07 -19.01 -8.09
N THR A 18 4.48 -17.79 -8.47
CA THR A 18 5.65 -17.57 -9.34
C THR A 18 6.58 -16.49 -8.83
N GLN A 19 7.73 -16.28 -9.49
CA GLN A 19 8.56 -15.08 -9.30
C GLN A 19 8.52 -14.13 -10.52
N LYS A 20 7.59 -14.36 -11.45
CA LYS A 20 7.51 -13.64 -12.73
C LYS A 20 6.89 -12.26 -12.53
N SER A 21 7.59 -11.20 -12.93
CA SER A 21 7.03 -9.84 -12.91
C SER A 21 5.88 -9.71 -13.90
N ILE A 22 4.85 -8.94 -13.53
CA ILE A 22 3.60 -8.80 -14.28
C ILE A 22 3.38 -7.32 -14.57
N PHE A 23 2.93 -7.01 -15.78
CA PHE A 23 2.29 -5.74 -16.09
C PHE A 23 0.79 -5.98 -16.23
N LEU A 24 0.05 -5.58 -15.20
CA LEU A 24 -1.39 -5.62 -15.14
C LEU A 24 -1.96 -4.31 -15.67
N THR A 25 -2.64 -4.38 -16.79
CA THR A 25 -3.32 -3.24 -17.42
C THR A 25 -4.78 -3.53 -17.64
N GLY A 26 -5.47 -2.56 -18.19
CA GLY A 26 -6.87 -2.64 -18.55
C GLY A 26 -7.42 -1.25 -18.72
N LYS A 27 -8.51 -1.17 -19.48
CA LYS A 27 -9.23 0.08 -19.72
C LYS A 27 -9.66 0.74 -18.41
N ALA A 28 -10.06 2.00 -18.50
CA ALA A 28 -10.70 2.67 -17.39
C ALA A 28 -11.92 1.87 -16.88
N GLY A 29 -12.06 1.74 -15.55
CA GLY A 29 -13.20 1.04 -14.94
C GLY A 29 -13.16 -0.49 -14.96
N THR A 30 -12.02 -1.13 -15.25
CA THR A 30 -11.90 -2.61 -15.26
C THR A 30 -11.61 -3.27 -13.91
N GLY A 31 -11.59 -2.51 -12.81
CA GLY A 31 -11.42 -3.05 -11.46
C GLY A 31 -9.97 -3.23 -10.98
N LYS A 32 -8.97 -2.61 -11.61
CA LYS A 32 -7.54 -2.69 -11.23
C LYS A 32 -7.29 -2.45 -9.73
N THR A 33 -7.81 -1.35 -9.17
CA THR A 33 -7.64 -1.01 -7.74
C THR A 33 -8.31 -2.02 -6.82
N THR A 34 -9.42 -2.64 -7.24
CA THR A 34 -10.08 -3.72 -6.48
C THR A 34 -9.19 -4.96 -6.43
N LEU A 35 -8.63 -5.36 -7.58
CA LEU A 35 -7.71 -6.49 -7.67
C LEU A 35 -6.42 -6.24 -6.88
N LEU A 36 -5.89 -5.01 -6.88
CA LEU A 36 -4.76 -4.62 -6.03
C LEU A 36 -5.03 -4.92 -4.54
N ARG A 37 -6.21 -4.53 -4.04
CA ARG A 37 -6.59 -4.78 -2.63
C ARG A 37 -6.70 -6.26 -2.33
N GLU A 38 -7.26 -7.05 -3.25
CA GLU A 38 -7.36 -8.50 -3.13
C GLU A 38 -5.98 -9.17 -3.11
N ILE A 39 -5.04 -8.72 -3.96
CA ILE A 39 -3.66 -9.20 -3.97
C ILE A 39 -3.00 -8.93 -2.61
N ILE A 40 -3.10 -7.72 -2.08
CA ILE A 40 -2.51 -7.35 -0.77
C ILE A 40 -3.11 -8.19 0.36
N ALA A 41 -4.41 -8.49 0.30
CA ALA A 41 -5.09 -9.30 1.32
C ALA A 41 -4.65 -10.77 1.27
N THR A 42 -4.49 -11.34 0.07
CA THR A 42 -4.31 -12.77 -0.14
C THR A 42 -2.85 -13.21 -0.26
N THR A 43 -1.91 -12.29 -0.51
CA THR A 43 -0.52 -12.67 -0.79
C THR A 43 0.30 -13.02 0.44
N HIS A 44 1.04 -14.12 0.36
CA HIS A 44 1.97 -14.55 1.42
C HIS A 44 3.30 -13.81 1.38
N LYS A 45 3.56 -13.05 0.32
CA LYS A 45 4.81 -12.35 0.08
C LYS A 45 4.92 -11.11 0.93
N ASN A 46 6.14 -10.77 1.33
CA ASN A 46 6.44 -9.47 1.89
C ASN A 46 6.27 -8.36 0.85
N THR A 47 5.10 -7.73 0.87
CA THR A 47 4.67 -6.76 -0.15
C THR A 47 4.93 -5.32 0.27
N VAL A 48 5.40 -4.52 -0.68
CA VAL A 48 5.46 -3.06 -0.58
C VAL A 48 4.72 -2.46 -1.76
N VAL A 49 3.79 -1.55 -1.47
CA VAL A 49 3.02 -0.79 -2.48
C VAL A 49 3.58 0.61 -2.60
N VAL A 50 3.89 1.01 -3.83
CA VAL A 50 4.35 2.36 -4.16
C VAL A 50 3.57 2.95 -5.33
N ALA A 51 3.57 4.28 -5.43
CA ALA A 51 3.08 5.00 -6.61
C ALA A 51 3.95 6.23 -6.92
N PRO A 52 3.90 6.78 -8.15
CA PRO A 52 4.67 7.97 -8.52
C PRO A 52 4.27 9.25 -7.79
N THR A 53 2.99 9.42 -7.44
CA THR A 53 2.44 10.64 -6.80
C THR A 53 1.90 10.36 -5.40
N GLY A 54 1.83 11.41 -4.56
CA GLY A 54 1.35 11.30 -3.18
C GLY A 54 -0.11 10.82 -3.07
N ILE A 55 -0.99 11.37 -3.90
CA ILE A 55 -2.42 11.01 -3.92
C ILE A 55 -2.61 9.57 -4.42
N ALA A 56 -1.89 9.16 -5.47
CA ALA A 56 -1.94 7.78 -5.95
C ALA A 56 -1.46 6.80 -4.88
N ALA A 57 -0.35 7.12 -4.19
CA ALA A 57 0.17 6.30 -3.10
C ALA A 57 -0.86 6.18 -1.96
N LEU A 58 -1.48 7.28 -1.55
CA LEU A 58 -2.51 7.28 -0.52
C LEU A 58 -3.76 6.48 -0.90
N ASN A 59 -4.15 6.51 -2.18
CA ASN A 59 -5.29 5.74 -2.70
C ASN A 59 -5.00 4.25 -2.83
N ALA A 60 -3.77 3.90 -3.21
CA ALA A 60 -3.28 2.52 -3.25
C ALA A 60 -3.01 1.95 -1.84
N GLY A 61 -3.02 2.79 -0.80
CA GLY A 61 -2.67 2.39 0.58
C GLY A 61 -1.18 2.12 0.74
N GLY A 62 -0.33 2.82 -0.02
CA GLY A 62 1.12 2.69 -0.05
C GLY A 62 1.84 4.01 0.21
N VAL A 63 3.09 4.08 -0.26
CA VAL A 63 3.95 5.28 -0.12
C VAL A 63 4.46 5.73 -1.49
N THR A 64 5.04 6.92 -1.61
CA THR A 64 5.62 7.35 -2.89
C THR A 64 6.92 6.60 -3.20
N ILE A 65 7.22 6.41 -4.49
CA ILE A 65 8.49 5.83 -4.96
C ILE A 65 9.70 6.54 -4.33
N HIS A 66 9.71 7.88 -4.40
CA HIS A 66 10.77 8.72 -3.84
C HIS A 66 10.96 8.48 -2.33
N SER A 67 9.85 8.39 -1.57
CA SER A 67 9.91 8.12 -0.14
C SER A 67 10.43 6.71 0.15
N MET A 68 9.92 5.68 -0.53
CA MET A 68 10.31 4.28 -0.27
C MET A 68 11.79 4.05 -0.52
N PHE A 69 12.29 4.55 -1.65
CA PHE A 69 13.63 4.24 -2.14
C PHE A 69 14.67 5.34 -1.88
N GLN A 70 14.27 6.45 -1.24
CA GLN A 70 15.12 7.62 -0.98
C GLN A 70 15.75 8.19 -2.25
N LEU A 71 14.98 8.21 -3.33
CA LEU A 71 15.43 8.77 -4.59
C LEU A 71 15.22 10.29 -4.59
N PRO A 72 16.24 11.08 -4.98
CA PRO A 72 16.11 12.52 -5.18
C PRO A 72 15.16 12.85 -6.36
N PHE A 73 14.60 14.06 -6.36
CA PHE A 73 13.80 14.59 -7.48
C PHE A 73 14.70 15.10 -8.62
N SER A 74 15.55 14.22 -9.13
CA SER A 74 16.52 14.46 -10.20
C SER A 74 16.44 13.34 -11.23
N ALA A 75 16.73 13.66 -12.47
CA ALA A 75 16.76 12.66 -13.55
C ALA A 75 17.93 11.67 -13.35
N PHE A 76 17.74 10.41 -13.75
CA PHE A 76 18.77 9.37 -13.59
C PHE A 76 19.46 9.04 -14.92
N ILE A 77 20.79 9.00 -14.89
CA ILE A 77 21.62 8.59 -16.02
C ILE A 77 22.25 7.22 -15.68
N PRO A 78 22.02 6.17 -16.48
CA PRO A 78 22.47 4.80 -16.17
C PRO A 78 23.97 4.56 -16.42
N SER A 79 24.82 5.58 -16.28
CA SER A 79 26.27 5.56 -16.48
C SER A 79 27.04 5.74 -15.16
N TYR A 80 28.33 5.38 -15.18
CA TYR A 80 29.30 5.70 -14.12
C TYR A 80 30.13 6.94 -14.44
N GLU A 81 30.05 7.46 -15.66
CA GLU A 81 30.78 8.66 -16.09
C GLU A 81 30.19 9.91 -15.43
N GLU A 82 31.04 10.92 -15.17
CA GLU A 82 30.59 12.19 -14.60
C GLU A 82 29.51 12.82 -15.50
N ALA A 83 28.38 13.16 -14.88
CA ALA A 83 27.29 13.81 -15.59
C ALA A 83 27.73 15.23 -15.98
N SER A 84 28.13 15.38 -17.24
CA SER A 84 28.38 16.69 -17.85
C SER A 84 27.08 17.48 -17.88
N GLN A 85 27.04 18.63 -17.17
CA GLN A 85 26.01 19.69 -17.17
C GLN A 85 25.00 19.64 -16.00
N PHE A 86 25.32 20.39 -14.94
CA PHE A 86 24.32 20.99 -14.06
C PHE A 86 23.90 22.33 -14.66
N THR A 87 22.64 22.48 -15.08
CA THR A 87 22.04 23.82 -15.14
C THR A 87 21.51 24.15 -13.74
N GLU A 88 21.37 25.42 -13.38
CA GLU A 88 20.79 25.81 -12.07
C GLU A 88 19.36 25.26 -11.88
N THR A 89 18.69 24.88 -12.96
CA THR A 89 17.27 24.48 -13.02
C THR A 89 17.03 22.97 -13.05
N VAL A 90 17.98 22.15 -13.51
CA VAL A 90 17.80 20.69 -13.70
C VAL A 90 18.95 19.92 -13.08
N LYS A 91 18.61 18.93 -12.24
CA LYS A 91 19.58 18.06 -11.55
C LYS A 91 19.57 16.65 -12.15
N PHE A 92 20.75 16.10 -12.37
CA PHE A 92 20.96 14.74 -12.82
C PHE A 92 21.79 13.95 -11.80
N GLU A 93 21.47 12.67 -11.65
CA GLU A 93 22.20 11.72 -10.83
C GLU A 93 22.65 10.56 -11.70
N ASN A 94 23.90 10.12 -11.55
CA ASN A 94 24.43 8.92 -12.21
C ASN A 94 24.54 7.76 -11.19
N LYS A 95 25.05 6.60 -11.60
CA LYS A 95 25.20 5.45 -10.69
C LYS A 95 26.10 5.75 -9.48
N GLU A 96 27.12 6.57 -9.65
CA GLU A 96 28.07 6.89 -8.58
C GLU A 96 27.51 7.92 -7.58
N THR A 97 26.86 8.98 -8.08
CA THR A 97 26.27 10.00 -7.22
C THR A 97 25.01 9.48 -6.53
N LEU A 98 24.16 8.69 -7.23
CA LEU A 98 22.97 8.11 -6.65
C LEU A 98 23.29 7.12 -5.50
N ARG A 99 24.39 6.38 -5.60
CA ARG A 99 24.85 5.46 -4.52
C ARG A 99 25.03 6.16 -3.17
N ARG A 100 25.33 7.45 -3.16
CA ARG A 100 25.51 8.24 -1.93
C ARG A 100 24.20 8.35 -1.13
N HIS A 101 23.06 8.29 -1.81
CA HIS A 101 21.73 8.30 -1.20
C HIS A 101 21.34 6.95 -0.58
N PHE A 102 22.07 5.86 -0.86
CA PHE A 102 21.74 4.52 -0.34
C PHE A 102 22.25 4.27 1.09
N LYS A 103 22.80 5.29 1.77
CA LYS A 103 23.12 5.28 3.21
C LYS A 103 21.85 5.43 4.06
N MET A 104 20.91 4.52 3.82
CA MET A 104 19.59 4.50 4.45
C MET A 104 19.62 3.85 5.84
N ASN A 105 18.71 4.29 6.71
CA ASN A 105 18.54 3.71 8.05
C ASN A 105 18.22 2.19 7.95
N ASN A 106 18.70 1.42 8.92
CA ASN A 106 18.52 -0.03 9.04
C ASN A 106 17.06 -0.47 8.86
N VAL A 107 16.07 0.29 9.35
CA VAL A 107 14.65 -0.02 9.14
C VAL A 107 14.31 -0.16 7.66
N LYS A 108 14.67 0.84 6.85
CA LYS A 108 14.35 0.88 5.42
C LYS A 108 15.18 -0.14 4.63
N ARG A 109 16.46 -0.27 4.99
CA ARG A 109 17.33 -1.32 4.44
C ARG A 109 16.76 -2.71 4.69
N ASN A 110 16.22 -2.98 5.88
CA ASN A 110 15.61 -4.26 6.22
C ASN A 110 14.32 -4.49 5.43
N VAL A 111 13.48 -3.47 5.21
CA VAL A 111 12.31 -3.60 4.33
C VAL A 111 12.74 -3.97 2.92
N ILE A 112 13.71 -3.27 2.33
CA ILE A 112 14.17 -3.55 0.95
C ILE A 112 14.79 -4.95 0.83
N ARG A 113 15.51 -5.42 1.86
CA ARG A 113 16.08 -6.79 1.91
C ARG A 113 15.05 -7.89 2.11
N ASN A 114 13.96 -7.60 2.82
CA ASN A 114 12.92 -8.57 3.12
C ASN A 114 11.73 -8.52 2.14
N MET A 115 11.67 -7.51 1.27
CA MET A 115 10.67 -7.39 0.21
C MET A 115 10.75 -8.58 -0.74
N GLU A 116 9.60 -9.12 -1.11
CA GLU A 116 9.45 -10.22 -2.07
C GLU A 116 8.55 -9.82 -3.26
N LEU A 117 7.63 -8.88 -3.02
CA LEU A 117 6.77 -8.29 -4.03
C LEU A 117 6.80 -6.75 -3.92
N LEU A 118 7.14 -6.09 -5.03
CA LEU A 118 6.97 -4.65 -5.20
C LEU A 118 5.76 -4.41 -6.10
N ILE A 119 4.76 -3.68 -5.62
CA ILE A 119 3.64 -3.24 -6.44
C ILE A 119 3.81 -1.76 -6.76
N ILE A 120 3.78 -1.42 -8.05
CA ILE A 120 3.83 -0.05 -8.53
C ILE A 120 2.49 0.28 -9.18
N ASP A 121 1.67 1.06 -8.49
CA ASP A 121 0.40 1.57 -9.03
C ASP A 121 0.61 2.84 -9.86
N GLU A 122 -0.30 3.11 -10.79
CA GLU A 122 -0.22 4.21 -11.77
C GLU A 122 1.11 4.25 -12.56
N VAL A 123 1.56 3.09 -13.04
CA VAL A 123 2.82 2.93 -13.79
C VAL A 123 2.87 3.75 -15.09
N SER A 124 1.73 4.19 -15.64
CA SER A 124 1.71 5.04 -16.85
C SER A 124 2.44 6.36 -16.65
N MET A 125 2.50 6.87 -15.41
CA MET A 125 3.25 8.07 -15.04
C MET A 125 4.71 7.79 -14.67
N LEU A 126 5.14 6.52 -14.66
CA LEU A 126 6.50 6.14 -14.29
C LEU A 126 7.46 6.34 -15.47
N ARG A 127 8.52 7.11 -15.22
CA ARG A 127 9.58 7.36 -16.18
C ARG A 127 10.55 6.18 -16.29
N ALA A 128 11.14 5.97 -17.48
CA ALA A 128 12.16 4.96 -17.73
C ALA A 128 13.36 5.08 -16.79
N ASP A 129 13.90 6.28 -16.64
CA ASP A 129 15.07 6.58 -15.83
C ASP A 129 14.82 6.30 -14.34
N LEU A 130 13.64 6.67 -13.85
CA LEU A 130 13.26 6.41 -12.46
C LEU A 130 13.16 4.90 -12.18
N LEU A 131 12.68 4.09 -13.12
CA LEU A 131 12.60 2.64 -12.93
C LEU A 131 13.98 1.98 -12.89
N ASP A 132 14.93 2.40 -13.73
CA ASP A 132 16.31 1.92 -13.65
C ASP A 132 17.02 2.38 -12.37
N ALA A 133 16.70 3.57 -11.86
CA ALA A 133 17.20 4.03 -10.56
C ALA A 133 16.71 3.13 -9.41
N ILE A 134 15.44 2.69 -9.46
CA ILE A 134 14.87 1.71 -8.51
C ILE A 134 15.64 0.38 -8.62
N ASP A 135 15.79 -0.16 -9.83
CA ASP A 135 16.50 -1.42 -10.08
C ASP A 135 17.92 -1.36 -9.50
N PHE A 136 18.69 -0.33 -9.87
CA PHE A 136 20.07 -0.15 -9.39
C PHE A 136 20.17 -0.04 -7.86
N MET A 137 19.26 0.70 -7.24
CA MET A 137 19.19 0.81 -5.78
C MET A 137 18.89 -0.56 -5.15
N MET A 138 17.90 -1.29 -5.67
CA MET A 138 17.52 -2.60 -5.12
C MET A 138 18.66 -3.61 -5.27
N GLN A 139 19.33 -3.64 -6.43
CA GLN A 139 20.49 -4.50 -6.65
C GLN A 139 21.62 -4.20 -5.66
N THR A 140 21.89 -2.91 -5.43
CA THR A 140 22.94 -2.46 -4.52
C THR A 140 22.62 -2.81 -3.05
N VAL A 141 21.40 -2.53 -2.59
CA VAL A 141 20.99 -2.75 -1.18
C VAL A 141 20.83 -4.23 -0.85
N ARG A 142 20.33 -5.03 -1.81
CA ARG A 142 20.13 -6.47 -1.67
C ARG A 142 21.37 -7.30 -2.02
N LYS A 143 22.42 -6.68 -2.57
CA LYS A 143 23.63 -7.37 -3.08
C LYS A 143 23.28 -8.49 -4.06
N ASN A 144 22.31 -8.25 -4.93
CA ASN A 144 21.84 -9.22 -5.91
C ASN A 144 21.70 -8.51 -7.26
N THR A 145 22.43 -8.98 -8.28
CA THR A 145 22.48 -8.35 -9.62
C THR A 145 21.32 -8.74 -10.52
N ARG A 146 20.43 -9.65 -10.09
CA ARG A 146 19.17 -9.91 -10.81
C ARG A 146 18.29 -8.67 -10.80
N ALA A 147 17.45 -8.53 -11.82
CA ALA A 147 16.46 -7.45 -11.91
C ALA A 147 15.73 -7.23 -10.57
N PHE A 148 15.66 -5.97 -10.14
CA PHE A 148 15.09 -5.51 -8.87
C PHE A 148 15.67 -6.22 -7.63
N GLY A 149 16.93 -6.66 -7.70
CA GLY A 149 17.55 -7.47 -6.65
C GLY A 149 16.85 -8.81 -6.39
N GLY A 150 16.19 -9.36 -7.42
CA GLY A 150 15.43 -10.61 -7.36
C GLY A 150 14.02 -10.50 -6.78
N VAL A 151 13.49 -9.27 -6.66
CA VAL A 151 12.10 -9.03 -6.23
C VAL A 151 11.15 -9.16 -7.42
N GLN A 152 9.99 -9.78 -7.20
CA GLN A 152 8.92 -9.79 -8.22
C GLN A 152 8.26 -8.41 -8.25
N VAL A 153 8.03 -7.85 -9.43
CA VAL A 153 7.37 -6.55 -9.59
C VAL A 153 6.02 -6.72 -10.27
N LEU A 154 4.99 -6.13 -9.67
CA LEU A 154 3.67 -5.97 -10.26
C LEU A 154 3.48 -4.51 -10.65
N PHE A 155 3.50 -4.24 -11.94
CA PHE A 155 3.18 -2.94 -12.50
C PHE A 155 1.68 -2.86 -12.76
N ILE A 156 1.01 -1.81 -12.27
CA ILE A 156 -0.42 -1.59 -12.47
C ILE A 156 -0.62 -0.21 -13.10
N GLY A 157 -1.38 -0.14 -14.18
CA GLY A 157 -1.75 1.14 -14.80
C GLY A 157 -2.33 0.97 -16.18
N ASP A 158 -2.69 2.08 -16.82
CA ASP A 158 -3.20 2.10 -18.19
C ASP A 158 -2.34 3.06 -19.01
N LEU A 159 -1.53 2.52 -19.92
CA LEU A 159 -0.54 3.29 -20.68
C LEU A 159 -1.15 4.38 -21.57
N LEU A 160 -2.44 4.23 -21.90
CA LEU A 160 -3.16 5.16 -22.76
C LEU A 160 -3.90 6.26 -21.95
N GLN A 161 -3.66 6.32 -20.63
CA GLN A 161 -4.04 7.46 -19.78
C GLN A 161 -2.94 8.53 -19.81
N LEU A 162 -2.60 9.09 -18.65
CA LEU A 162 -1.63 10.18 -18.56
C LEU A 162 -0.20 9.62 -18.66
N PRO A 163 0.63 10.15 -19.57
CA PRO A 163 2.03 9.74 -19.71
C PRO A 163 2.91 10.34 -18.60
N PRO A 164 4.18 9.93 -18.49
CA PRO A 164 5.12 10.53 -17.56
C PRO A 164 5.34 12.01 -17.90
N VAL A 165 5.39 12.85 -16.87
CA VAL A 165 5.72 14.28 -17.01
C VAL A 165 7.24 14.44 -16.94
N ILE A 166 7.83 14.90 -18.03
CA ILE A 166 9.27 15.17 -18.16
C ILE A 166 9.44 16.56 -18.76
N ARG A 167 10.32 17.37 -18.20
CA ARG A 167 10.63 18.70 -18.76
C ARG A 167 11.44 18.53 -20.04
N ASP A 168 11.23 19.39 -21.04
CA ASP A 168 11.95 19.31 -22.32
C ASP A 168 13.48 19.35 -22.13
N GLU A 169 13.96 20.16 -21.19
CA GLU A 169 15.38 20.24 -20.82
C GLU A 169 15.92 18.90 -20.30
N GLU A 170 15.16 18.19 -19.45
CA GLU A 170 15.54 16.87 -18.96
C GLU A 170 15.56 15.85 -20.09
N TRP A 171 14.53 15.88 -20.95
CA TRP A 171 14.38 14.91 -22.04
C TRP A 171 15.48 15.04 -23.10
N ARG A 172 15.96 16.25 -23.39
CA ARG A 172 17.09 16.50 -24.32
C ARG A 172 18.34 15.70 -23.96
N THR A 173 18.60 15.51 -22.67
CA THR A 173 19.71 14.70 -22.17
C THR A 173 19.35 13.23 -22.10
N LEU A 174 18.18 12.90 -21.54
CA LEU A 174 17.77 11.51 -21.32
C LEU A 174 17.56 10.70 -22.59
N ARG A 175 17.14 11.34 -23.69
CA ARG A 175 16.95 10.67 -25.00
C ARG A 175 18.24 10.03 -25.56
N ASN A 176 19.41 10.44 -25.06
CA ASN A 176 20.69 9.84 -25.46
C ASN A 176 20.92 8.47 -24.78
N TYR A 177 20.19 8.19 -23.71
CA TYR A 177 20.30 6.96 -22.90
C TYR A 177 19.05 6.07 -23.02
N TYR A 178 17.88 6.69 -23.23
CA TYR A 178 16.59 6.02 -23.26
C TYR A 178 15.90 6.21 -24.61
N LYS A 179 15.33 5.12 -25.16
CA LYS A 179 14.59 5.14 -26.43
C LYS A 179 13.31 5.98 -26.34
N GLY A 180 12.70 6.06 -25.16
CA GLY A 180 11.51 6.83 -24.89
C GLY A 180 11.30 7.05 -23.39
N LYS A 181 10.28 7.83 -23.04
CA LYS A 181 10.03 8.29 -21.66
C LYS A 181 9.37 7.27 -20.74
N PHE A 182 8.61 6.33 -21.29
CA PHE A 182 7.79 5.38 -20.51
C PHE A 182 8.63 4.31 -19.82
N PHE A 183 8.11 3.76 -18.71
CA PHE A 183 8.79 2.73 -17.93
C PHE A 183 9.28 1.52 -18.76
N PHE A 184 8.58 1.14 -19.82
CA PHE A 184 8.95 0.01 -20.67
C PHE A 184 10.18 0.27 -21.56
N HIS A 185 10.64 1.52 -21.64
CA HIS A 185 11.90 1.91 -22.28
C HIS A 185 13.10 1.85 -21.33
N SER A 186 12.89 1.55 -20.05
CA SER A 186 13.98 1.30 -19.10
C SER A 186 14.81 0.09 -19.51
N HIS A 187 16.11 0.10 -19.18
CA HIS A 187 16.99 -1.00 -19.55
C HIS A 187 16.57 -2.31 -18.88
N VAL A 188 16.15 -2.24 -17.61
CA VAL A 188 15.70 -3.44 -16.88
C VAL A 188 14.49 -4.10 -17.53
N ILE A 189 13.53 -3.34 -18.07
CA ILE A 189 12.34 -3.89 -18.72
C ILE A 189 12.64 -4.40 -20.12
N GLN A 190 13.52 -3.72 -20.87
CA GLN A 190 13.95 -4.22 -22.17
C GLN A 190 14.68 -5.57 -22.06
N GLN A 191 15.45 -5.77 -21.00
CA GLN A 191 16.15 -7.04 -20.76
C GLN A 191 15.25 -8.11 -20.13
N TYR A 192 14.34 -7.71 -19.22
CA TYR A 192 13.47 -8.60 -18.47
C TYR A 192 12.00 -8.15 -18.56
N PRO A 193 11.36 -8.34 -19.73
CA PRO A 193 9.99 -7.87 -19.93
C PRO A 193 9.01 -8.59 -18.99
N PRO A 194 8.11 -7.86 -18.33
CA PRO A 194 7.07 -8.45 -17.50
C PRO A 194 6.01 -9.13 -18.38
N LEU A 195 5.28 -10.08 -17.80
CA LEU A 195 4.14 -10.70 -18.47
C LEU A 195 2.99 -9.69 -18.56
N TYR A 196 2.54 -9.39 -19.78
CA TYR A 196 1.48 -8.41 -20.02
C TYR A 196 0.10 -9.07 -19.87
N ILE A 197 -0.68 -8.66 -18.87
CA ILE A 197 -2.04 -9.15 -18.60
C ILE A 197 -3.02 -7.97 -18.67
N GLU A 198 -4.04 -8.08 -19.51
CA GLU A 198 -5.07 -7.04 -19.66
C GLU A 198 -6.44 -7.49 -19.13
N LEU A 199 -7.01 -6.69 -18.22
CA LEU A 199 -8.40 -6.82 -17.81
C LEU A 199 -9.32 -6.26 -18.89
N SER A 200 -10.19 -7.11 -19.45
CA SER A 200 -11.10 -6.75 -20.55
C SER A 200 -12.48 -6.25 -20.08
N LYS A 201 -13.01 -6.79 -18.98
CA LYS A 201 -14.36 -6.47 -18.49
C LYS A 201 -14.41 -5.07 -17.88
N ILE A 202 -15.19 -4.19 -18.51
CA ILE A 202 -15.48 -2.84 -18.02
C ILE A 202 -16.67 -2.93 -17.06
N TYR A 203 -16.55 -2.32 -15.88
CA TYR A 203 -17.62 -2.26 -14.88
C TYR A 203 -18.22 -0.87 -14.73
N ARG A 204 -17.59 0.17 -15.27
CA ARG A 204 -18.00 1.58 -15.10
C ARG A 204 -19.06 2.01 -16.12
N GLN A 205 -18.83 1.72 -17.40
CA GLN A 205 -19.75 2.05 -18.48
C GLN A 205 -20.60 0.82 -18.84
N SER A 206 -21.87 1.06 -19.15
CA SER A 206 -22.82 0.04 -19.64
C SER A 206 -23.26 0.24 -21.09
N ASP A 207 -22.99 1.42 -21.67
CA ASP A 207 -23.39 1.80 -23.03
C ASP A 207 -22.32 1.34 -24.04
N ASP A 208 -22.68 0.41 -24.92
CA ASP A 208 -21.80 -0.15 -25.94
C ASP A 208 -21.31 0.89 -26.96
N THR A 209 -22.15 1.86 -27.34
CA THR A 209 -21.76 2.94 -28.25
C THR A 209 -20.70 3.81 -27.59
N PHE A 210 -20.91 4.18 -26.32
CA PHE A 210 -19.94 4.96 -25.58
C PHE A 210 -18.63 4.21 -25.36
N ILE A 211 -18.72 2.92 -25.01
CA ILE A 211 -17.56 2.04 -24.87
C ILE A 211 -16.76 1.99 -26.18
N SER A 212 -17.43 1.88 -27.34
CA SER A 212 -16.76 1.89 -28.65
C SER A 212 -16.04 3.21 -28.90
N VAL A 213 -16.71 4.34 -28.71
CA VAL A 213 -16.12 5.68 -28.89
C VAL A 213 -14.88 5.84 -27.99
N LEU A 214 -14.98 5.45 -26.72
CA LEU A 214 -13.86 5.49 -25.78
C LEU A 214 -12.70 4.60 -26.21
N ASN A 215 -12.98 3.41 -26.76
CA ASN A 215 -11.95 2.49 -27.25
C ASN A 215 -11.26 3.04 -28.50
N ASN A 216 -12.03 3.60 -29.44
CA ASN A 216 -11.50 4.22 -30.64
C ASN A 216 -10.64 5.43 -30.29
N LEU A 217 -11.09 6.26 -29.35
CA LEU A 217 -10.30 7.37 -28.81
C LEU A 217 -9.02 6.86 -28.11
N ARG A 218 -9.14 5.83 -27.26
CA ARG A 218 -8.00 5.22 -26.55
C ARG A 218 -6.94 4.72 -27.53
N ASN A 219 -7.33 4.13 -28.64
CA ASN A 219 -6.44 3.50 -29.62
C ASN A 219 -6.05 4.43 -30.78
N ASN A 220 -6.45 5.71 -30.75
CA ASN A 220 -6.27 6.67 -31.84
C ASN A 220 -6.85 6.22 -33.20
N GLN A 221 -8.01 5.56 -33.15
CA GLN A 221 -8.77 5.06 -34.30
C GLN A 221 -10.14 5.75 -34.40
N ILE A 222 -10.23 7.00 -33.93
CA ILE A 222 -11.51 7.71 -33.91
C ILE A 222 -12.02 7.91 -35.34
N THR A 223 -13.24 7.48 -35.59
CA THR A 223 -13.89 7.54 -36.89
C THR A 223 -14.69 8.84 -37.05
N PRO A 224 -15.01 9.26 -38.28
CA PRO A 224 -15.95 10.37 -38.50
C PRO A 224 -17.30 10.16 -37.81
N GLN A 225 -17.76 8.91 -37.71
CA GLN A 225 -18.99 8.54 -37.00
C GLN A 225 -18.88 8.77 -35.49
N ASP A 226 -17.75 8.40 -34.88
CA ASP A 226 -17.50 8.68 -33.45
C ASP A 226 -17.52 10.19 -33.17
N ILE A 227 -16.93 10.98 -34.07
CA ILE A 227 -16.95 12.45 -33.98
C ILE A 227 -18.37 13.00 -34.13
N GLN A 228 -19.16 12.45 -35.05
CA GLN A 228 -20.58 12.83 -35.19
C GLN A 228 -21.35 12.57 -33.89
N VAL A 229 -21.19 11.38 -33.31
CA VAL A 229 -21.82 11.04 -32.01
C VAL A 229 -21.39 12.02 -30.92
N LEU A 230 -20.10 12.34 -30.80
CA LEU A 230 -19.62 13.28 -29.79
C LEU A 230 -20.12 14.72 -30.03
N ASN A 231 -20.24 15.12 -31.31
CA ASN A 231 -20.71 16.45 -31.69
C ASN A 231 -22.18 16.70 -31.31
N GLU A 232 -23.00 15.66 -31.16
CA GLU A 232 -24.38 15.79 -30.64
C GLU A 232 -24.42 16.36 -29.21
N TYR A 233 -23.32 16.22 -28.47
CA TYR A 233 -23.20 16.68 -27.08
C TYR A 233 -22.45 18.02 -26.96
N VAL A 234 -22.10 18.66 -28.08
CA VAL A 234 -21.42 19.96 -28.08
C VAL A 234 -22.40 21.09 -27.78
N LYS A 235 -22.21 21.77 -26.66
CA LYS A 235 -22.99 22.92 -26.22
C LYS A 235 -22.04 23.98 -25.64
N PRO A 236 -21.52 24.92 -26.47
CA PRO A 236 -20.55 25.92 -26.02
C PRO A 236 -21.12 26.89 -24.98
N ASP A 237 -22.37 27.28 -25.16
CA ASP A 237 -23.08 28.20 -24.25
C ASP A 237 -23.83 27.46 -23.13
N PHE A 238 -23.36 26.25 -22.77
CA PHE A 238 -24.00 25.47 -21.70
C PHE A 238 -23.85 26.17 -20.36
N ASP A 239 -24.97 26.61 -19.81
CA ASP A 239 -25.00 27.30 -18.53
C ASP A 239 -24.97 26.31 -17.36
N LEU A 240 -23.78 26.14 -16.79
CA LEU A 240 -23.52 25.32 -15.62
C LEU A 240 -24.25 25.82 -14.36
N LYS A 241 -24.53 27.12 -14.25
CA LYS A 241 -25.22 27.66 -13.06
C LYS A 241 -26.68 27.25 -13.02
N ASN A 242 -27.33 27.24 -14.18
CA ASN A 242 -28.74 26.86 -14.31
C ASN A 242 -28.97 25.35 -14.52
N ASN A 243 -27.91 24.56 -14.66
CA ASN A 243 -27.97 23.11 -14.81
C ASN A 243 -27.15 22.42 -13.68
N PRO A 244 -27.69 22.35 -12.46
CA PRO A 244 -26.97 21.78 -11.31
C PRO A 244 -26.66 20.29 -11.52
N GLY A 245 -25.59 19.81 -10.88
CA GLY A 245 -25.16 18.41 -10.94
C GLY A 245 -24.12 18.10 -12.02
N TYR A 246 -23.74 19.06 -12.86
CA TYR A 246 -22.60 18.92 -13.78
C TYR A 246 -21.30 19.38 -13.11
N ILE A 247 -20.24 18.57 -13.24
CA ILE A 247 -18.87 18.99 -12.92
C ILE A 247 -18.11 19.38 -14.19
N THR A 248 -17.37 20.49 -14.12
CA THR A 248 -16.50 20.91 -15.21
C THR A 248 -15.14 20.21 -15.12
N LEU A 249 -14.75 19.48 -16.16
CA LEU A 249 -13.39 18.96 -16.29
C LEU A 249 -12.57 19.90 -17.16
N THR A 250 -11.49 20.45 -16.59
CA THR A 250 -10.60 21.39 -17.29
C THR A 250 -9.14 20.91 -17.27
N THR A 251 -8.29 21.48 -18.11
CA THR A 251 -6.88 21.08 -18.22
C THR A 251 -5.98 21.72 -17.16
N HIS A 252 -6.35 22.88 -16.61
CA HIS A 252 -5.48 23.69 -15.73
C HIS A 252 -6.08 23.89 -14.33
N ASN A 253 -5.23 23.79 -13.28
CA ASN A 253 -5.66 23.97 -11.89
C ASN A 253 -6.25 25.36 -11.65
N ALA A 254 -5.56 26.42 -12.10
CA ALA A 254 -6.01 27.80 -11.91
C ALA A 254 -7.43 28.07 -12.43
N LYS A 255 -7.82 27.43 -13.54
CA LYS A 255 -9.18 27.54 -14.09
C LYS A 255 -10.20 26.81 -13.21
N ALA A 256 -9.87 25.61 -12.74
CA ALA A 256 -10.74 24.87 -11.82
C ALA A 256 -10.94 25.62 -10.50
N ASP A 257 -9.86 26.14 -9.93
CA ASP A 257 -9.85 26.86 -8.66
C ASP A 257 -10.69 28.15 -8.79
N SER A 258 -10.51 28.92 -9.88
CA SER A 258 -11.31 30.13 -10.16
C SER A 258 -12.81 29.84 -10.31
N ILE A 259 -13.20 28.75 -10.99
CA ILE A 259 -14.61 28.36 -11.12
C ILE A 259 -15.21 28.01 -9.76
N ASN A 260 -14.49 27.24 -8.93
CA ASN A 260 -14.95 26.85 -7.61
C ASN A 260 -15.07 28.07 -6.67
N GLU A 261 -14.09 28.96 -6.68
CA GLU A 261 -14.09 30.21 -5.88
C GLU A 261 -15.23 31.15 -6.28
N GLN A 262 -15.47 31.31 -7.58
CA GLN A 262 -16.59 32.13 -8.05
C GLN A 262 -17.94 31.51 -7.66
N ALA A 263 -18.10 30.20 -7.87
CA ALA A 263 -19.37 29.52 -7.61
C ALA A 263 -19.75 29.53 -6.12
N ILE A 264 -18.79 29.34 -5.21
CA ILE A 264 -19.05 29.47 -3.77
C ILE A 264 -19.27 30.93 -3.35
N GLY A 265 -18.61 31.88 -4.02
CA GLY A 265 -18.80 33.32 -3.83
C GLY A 265 -20.23 33.76 -4.14
N ASP A 266 -20.80 33.25 -5.23
CA ASP A 266 -22.15 33.58 -5.72
C ASP A 266 -23.28 33.04 -4.82
N LEU A 267 -23.00 32.06 -3.95
CA LEU A 267 -23.99 31.51 -3.02
C LEU A 267 -24.28 32.48 -1.87
N ALA A 268 -25.57 32.67 -1.60
CA ALA A 268 -26.05 33.38 -0.42
C ALA A 268 -25.85 32.54 0.86
N GLY A 269 -25.84 33.22 2.01
CA GLY A 269 -25.69 32.58 3.31
C GLY A 269 -24.27 32.60 3.87
N ASN A 270 -24.15 32.13 5.11
CA ASN A 270 -22.91 32.17 5.87
C ASN A 270 -21.95 31.06 5.40
N GLU A 271 -20.66 31.40 5.29
CA GLU A 271 -19.58 30.44 5.04
C GLU A 271 -19.24 29.70 6.34
N PHE A 272 -19.23 28.37 6.29
CA PHE A 272 -18.71 27.50 7.34
C PHE A 272 -17.35 26.97 6.92
N ALA A 273 -16.38 27.09 7.81
CA ALA A 273 -15.02 26.61 7.61
C ALA A 273 -14.75 25.42 8.53
N TYR A 274 -14.35 24.29 7.96
CA TYR A 274 -14.01 23.09 8.71
C TYR A 274 -12.52 22.82 8.61
N GLN A 275 -11.89 22.50 9.74
CA GLN A 275 -10.48 22.15 9.83
C GLN A 275 -10.29 20.64 10.05
N PRO A 276 -9.19 20.05 9.56
CA PRO A 276 -8.83 18.68 9.81
C PRO A 276 -8.27 18.50 11.22
N PHE A 277 -8.36 17.27 11.70
CA PHE A 277 -7.55 16.82 12.83
C PHE A 277 -6.32 16.10 12.32
N ILE A 278 -5.15 16.58 12.72
CA ILE A 278 -3.86 16.02 12.29
C ILE A 278 -3.10 15.56 13.54
N VAL A 279 -2.69 14.29 13.54
CA VAL A 279 -1.90 13.68 14.61
C VAL A 279 -0.65 13.06 14.03
N GLY A 280 0.51 13.32 14.62
CA GLY A 280 1.78 12.75 14.18
C GLY A 280 2.32 13.41 12.90
N ASP A 281 3.05 12.64 12.09
CA ASP A 281 3.69 13.14 10.87
C ASP A 281 2.80 12.92 9.64
N PHE A 282 2.17 14.01 9.16
CA PHE A 282 1.38 14.03 7.93
C PHE A 282 1.73 15.27 7.10
N PRO A 283 2.55 15.15 6.04
CA PRO A 283 2.99 16.31 5.26
C PRO A 283 1.86 17.04 4.52
N GLU A 284 1.84 18.37 4.56
CA GLU A 284 0.82 19.22 3.90
C GLU A 284 0.67 18.94 2.40
N LYS A 285 1.79 18.68 1.71
CA LYS A 285 1.82 18.40 0.26
C LYS A 285 1.06 17.15 -0.16
N ILE A 286 0.72 16.27 0.79
CA ILE A 286 -0.03 15.03 0.54
C ILE A 286 -1.44 15.08 1.13
N PHE A 287 -1.92 16.25 1.57
CA PHE A 287 -3.29 16.38 2.05
C PHE A 287 -4.29 15.91 0.98
N PRO A 288 -5.20 14.97 1.33
CA PRO A 288 -6.14 14.40 0.38
C PRO A 288 -7.24 15.40 -0.02
N VAL A 289 -7.59 16.28 0.91
CA VAL A 289 -8.57 17.35 0.77
C VAL A 289 -7.95 18.68 1.20
N GLU A 290 -8.62 19.78 0.90
CA GLU A 290 -8.19 21.11 1.37
C GLU A 290 -8.16 21.13 2.89
N GLU A 291 -7.13 21.77 3.45
CA GLU A 291 -7.00 21.91 4.91
C GLU A 291 -8.10 22.80 5.49
N ASN A 292 -8.54 23.81 4.75
CA ASN A 292 -9.65 24.65 5.17
C ASN A 292 -10.82 24.44 4.22
N LEU A 293 -11.67 23.46 4.54
CA LEU A 293 -12.85 23.16 3.74
C LEU A 293 -13.93 24.21 4.01
N LYS A 294 -14.11 25.12 3.06
CA LYS A 294 -15.11 26.18 3.10
C LYS A 294 -16.37 25.75 2.36
N LEU A 295 -17.52 25.82 3.02
CA LEU A 295 -18.81 25.42 2.48
C LEU A 295 -19.89 26.47 2.77
N LYS A 296 -20.89 26.53 1.89
CA LYS A 296 -22.14 27.26 2.08
C LYS A 296 -23.30 26.32 1.76
N VAL A 297 -24.49 26.62 2.29
CA VAL A 297 -25.72 25.92 1.89
C VAL A 297 -25.94 26.14 0.38
N GLY A 298 -26.27 25.07 -0.35
CA GLY A 298 -26.34 25.08 -1.81
C GLY A 298 -25.02 24.78 -2.53
N ALA A 299 -23.90 24.62 -1.81
CA ALA A 299 -22.62 24.28 -2.44
C ALA A 299 -22.65 22.89 -3.08
N GLN A 300 -22.13 22.79 -4.31
CA GLN A 300 -21.94 21.51 -5.00
C GLN A 300 -20.62 20.88 -4.54
N VAL A 301 -20.72 19.69 -3.96
CA VAL A 301 -19.58 18.95 -3.42
C VAL A 301 -19.51 17.55 -4.00
N MET A 302 -18.32 16.96 -3.96
CA MET A 302 -18.10 15.55 -4.30
C MET A 302 -17.41 14.82 -3.17
N PHE A 303 -17.73 13.53 -3.03
CA PHE A 303 -17.03 12.63 -2.11
C PHE A 303 -15.70 12.18 -2.71
N VAL A 304 -14.62 12.18 -1.92
CA VAL A 304 -13.29 11.71 -2.36
C VAL A 304 -12.94 10.30 -1.86
N LYS A 305 -13.87 9.65 -1.17
CA LYS A 305 -13.73 8.28 -0.63
C LYS A 305 -15.02 7.50 -0.80
N ASN A 306 -14.88 6.18 -0.77
CA ASN A 306 -16.03 5.28 -0.71
C ASN A 306 -16.53 5.22 0.73
N ASP A 307 -17.85 5.14 0.90
CA ASP A 307 -18.45 4.86 2.19
C ASP A 307 -18.04 3.45 2.65
N LEU A 308 -17.50 3.37 3.87
CA LEU A 308 -17.08 2.13 4.50
C LEU A 308 -18.22 1.46 5.29
N SER A 309 -19.36 2.15 5.44
CA SER A 309 -20.56 1.59 6.07
C SER A 309 -21.13 0.43 5.25
N PHE A 310 -21.90 -0.44 5.90
CA PHE A 310 -22.60 -1.54 5.24
C PHE A 310 -23.55 -1.04 4.14
N GLU A 311 -24.16 0.12 4.34
CA GLU A 311 -25.11 0.73 3.41
C GLU A 311 -24.47 1.28 2.14
N LYS A 312 -23.15 1.54 2.14
CA LYS A 312 -22.40 2.09 1.01
C LYS A 312 -23.10 3.31 0.36
N ARG A 313 -23.48 4.29 1.18
CA ARG A 313 -24.37 5.42 0.81
C ARG A 313 -23.77 6.33 -0.26
N TYR A 314 -22.44 6.39 -0.35
CA TYR A 314 -21.71 7.16 -1.35
C TYR A 314 -20.45 6.44 -1.81
N PHE A 315 -19.93 6.86 -2.96
CA PHE A 315 -18.67 6.38 -3.54
C PHE A 315 -17.80 7.56 -3.96
N ASN A 316 -16.51 7.29 -4.17
CA ASN A 316 -15.54 8.29 -4.62
C ASN A 316 -15.93 8.87 -6.00
N GLY A 317 -16.22 10.17 -6.04
CA GLY A 317 -16.73 10.91 -7.19
C GLY A 317 -18.23 11.22 -7.14
N LYS A 318 -19.00 10.61 -6.23
CA LYS A 318 -20.45 10.91 -6.08
C LYS A 318 -20.62 12.38 -5.72
N MET A 319 -21.47 13.09 -6.45
CA MET A 319 -21.75 14.51 -6.22
C MET A 319 -23.03 14.69 -5.41
N GLY A 320 -23.12 15.79 -4.69
CA GLY A 320 -24.31 16.20 -3.97
C GLY A 320 -24.30 17.69 -3.67
N VAL A 321 -25.40 18.16 -3.11
CA VAL A 321 -25.59 19.57 -2.75
C VAL A 321 -25.69 19.69 -1.25
N VAL A 322 -24.98 20.66 -0.67
CA VAL A 322 -25.07 20.95 0.76
C VAL A 322 -26.48 21.43 1.11
N LYS A 323 -27.20 20.66 1.93
CA LYS A 323 -28.55 20.98 2.40
C LYS A 323 -28.54 21.84 3.66
N SER A 324 -27.70 21.47 4.63
CA SER A 324 -27.51 22.23 5.87
C SER A 324 -26.09 22.05 6.40
N LEU A 325 -25.65 23.06 7.15
CA LEU A 325 -24.32 23.15 7.76
C LEU A 325 -24.48 23.62 9.21
N SER A 326 -23.70 23.05 10.10
CA SER A 326 -23.52 23.51 11.48
C SER A 326 -22.04 23.44 11.87
N ALA A 327 -21.69 23.68 13.13
CA ALA A 327 -20.30 23.56 13.58
C ALA A 327 -19.73 22.14 13.38
N GLU A 328 -20.56 21.10 13.50
CA GLU A 328 -20.12 19.70 13.48
C GLU A 328 -20.96 18.76 12.62
N GLU A 329 -21.96 19.26 11.90
CA GLU A 329 -22.80 18.47 11.01
C GLU A 329 -22.78 19.05 9.58
N ILE A 330 -22.59 18.18 8.61
CA ILE A 330 -22.72 18.50 7.19
C ILE A 330 -23.73 17.53 6.60
N PHE A 331 -24.87 18.06 6.14
CA PHE A 331 -25.88 17.26 5.44
C PHE A 331 -25.80 17.50 3.95
N ILE A 332 -25.60 16.42 3.20
CA ILE A 332 -25.56 16.44 1.73
C ILE A 332 -26.83 15.79 1.20
N HIS A 333 -27.51 16.50 0.33
CA HIS A 333 -28.66 16.01 -0.41
C HIS A 333 -28.25 15.54 -1.80
N PHE A 334 -28.79 14.40 -2.21
CA PHE A 334 -28.65 13.82 -3.55
C PHE A 334 -29.98 14.03 -4.30
N PRO A 335 -30.07 15.04 -5.19
CA PRO A 335 -31.33 15.38 -5.85
C PRO A 335 -31.96 14.23 -6.65
N GLU A 336 -31.13 13.34 -7.22
CA GLU A 336 -31.61 12.22 -8.04
C GLU A 336 -32.22 11.08 -7.22
N GLU A 337 -31.81 10.93 -5.96
CA GLU A 337 -32.28 9.87 -5.05
C GLU A 337 -33.28 10.39 -4.02
N ASP A 338 -33.55 11.70 -4.00
CA ASP A 338 -34.25 12.42 -2.94
C ASP A 338 -33.78 12.02 -1.53
N LYS A 339 -32.48 11.79 -1.39
CA LYS A 339 -31.87 11.27 -0.17
C LYS A 339 -30.94 12.30 0.45
N THR A 340 -31.06 12.50 1.76
CA THR A 340 -30.11 13.31 2.54
C THR A 340 -29.25 12.40 3.39
N ILE A 341 -27.95 12.66 3.45
CA ILE A 341 -27.04 11.95 4.34
C ILE A 341 -26.23 12.93 5.18
N GLU A 342 -25.99 12.57 6.43
CA GLU A 342 -24.96 13.21 7.25
C GLU A 342 -23.59 12.70 6.81
N VAL A 343 -22.65 13.63 6.62
CA VAL A 343 -21.28 13.32 6.23
C VAL A 343 -20.38 13.30 7.45
N GLU A 344 -19.69 12.18 7.61
CA GLU A 344 -18.76 11.97 8.70
C GLU A 344 -17.32 12.26 8.27
N LYS A 345 -16.44 12.50 9.25
CA LYS A 345 -15.01 12.62 8.99
C LYS A 345 -14.45 11.25 8.62
N TYR A 346 -13.54 11.24 7.65
CA TYR A 346 -12.79 10.07 7.20
C TYR A 346 -11.33 10.19 7.66
N GLU A 347 -10.70 9.05 7.95
CA GLU A 347 -9.29 8.97 8.37
C GLU A 347 -8.37 8.51 7.25
N TRP A 348 -7.39 9.33 6.93
CA TRP A 348 -6.26 8.99 6.09
C TRP A 348 -5.02 8.74 6.95
N LYS A 349 -4.31 7.66 6.66
CA LYS A 349 -3.10 7.25 7.38
C LYS A 349 -1.87 7.52 6.49
N ASN A 350 -0.91 8.30 7.00
CA ASN A 350 0.44 8.35 6.43
C ASN A 350 1.24 7.20 7.05
N ILE A 351 1.67 6.25 6.22
CA ILE A 351 2.31 5.02 6.67
C ILE A 351 3.78 4.96 6.26
N ARG A 352 4.53 4.12 6.96
CA ARG A 352 5.86 3.65 6.57
C ARG A 352 5.93 2.14 6.76
N TYR A 353 6.60 1.47 5.84
CA TYR A 353 6.88 0.05 6.02
C TYR A 353 8.00 -0.17 7.03
N LYS A 354 7.83 -1.16 7.91
CA LYS A 354 8.86 -1.72 8.78
C LYS A 354 8.81 -3.25 8.71
N VAL A 355 9.86 -3.93 9.16
CA VAL A 355 9.86 -5.39 9.30
C VAL A 355 9.58 -5.72 10.75
N ASN A 356 8.62 -6.61 11.00
CA ASN A 356 8.32 -7.09 12.34
C ASN A 356 9.47 -7.98 12.86
N ASP A 357 10.02 -7.68 14.03
CA ASP A 357 11.19 -8.38 14.55
C ASP A 357 10.94 -9.85 14.94
N LEU A 358 9.67 -10.21 15.17
CA LEU A 358 9.23 -11.55 15.56
C LEU A 358 8.90 -12.39 14.34
N THR A 359 8.01 -11.90 13.47
CA THR A 359 7.49 -12.66 12.32
C THR A 359 8.36 -12.52 11.06
N LYS A 360 9.21 -11.48 11.01
CA LYS A 360 9.99 -11.07 9.83
C LYS A 360 9.12 -10.67 8.63
N GLU A 361 7.84 -10.39 8.87
CA GLU A 361 6.92 -9.88 7.86
C GLU A 361 7.02 -8.36 7.72
N VAL A 362 6.78 -7.85 6.51
CA VAL A 362 6.66 -6.41 6.28
C VAL A 362 5.30 -5.94 6.80
N GLU A 363 5.31 -4.94 7.68
CA GLU A 363 4.12 -4.35 8.29
C GLU A 363 4.09 -2.83 8.08
N GLU A 364 2.87 -2.28 8.10
CA GLU A 364 2.60 -0.85 8.00
C GLU A 364 2.68 -0.22 9.40
N GLU A 365 3.52 0.80 9.57
CA GLU A 365 3.59 1.68 10.75
C GLU A 365 2.92 3.01 10.42
N VAL A 366 1.88 3.39 11.16
CA VAL A 366 1.24 4.70 11.00
C VAL A 366 2.16 5.79 11.58
N LEU A 367 2.59 6.73 10.75
CA LEU A 367 3.41 7.88 11.17
C LEU A 367 2.53 9.04 11.65
N GLY A 368 1.43 9.26 10.94
CA GLY A 368 0.43 10.25 11.29
C GLY A 368 -0.92 9.95 10.65
N THR A 369 -1.94 10.60 11.18
CA THR A 369 -3.33 10.49 10.75
C THR A 369 -3.85 11.88 10.42
N PHE A 370 -4.54 11.98 9.30
CA PHE A 370 -5.31 13.15 8.89
C PHE A 370 -6.78 12.76 8.90
N ALA A 371 -7.61 13.42 9.70
CA ALA A 371 -9.04 13.14 9.78
C ALA A 371 -9.85 14.38 9.40
N HIS A 372 -10.65 14.28 8.34
CA HIS A 372 -11.45 15.40 7.84
C HIS A 372 -12.67 14.92 7.04
N TYR A 373 -13.60 15.81 6.72
CA TYR A 373 -14.73 15.46 5.87
C TYR A 373 -14.22 15.08 4.47
N PRO A 374 -14.62 13.93 3.90
CA PRO A 374 -14.16 13.46 2.59
C PRO A 374 -14.86 14.19 1.45
N LEU A 375 -14.94 15.52 1.53
CA LEU A 375 -15.62 16.38 0.58
C LEU A 375 -14.64 17.33 -0.11
N LYS A 376 -14.96 17.69 -1.36
CA LYS A 376 -14.36 18.79 -2.09
C LYS A 376 -15.43 19.56 -2.84
N LEU A 377 -15.20 20.85 -3.06
CA LEU A 377 -15.99 21.62 -4.03
C LEU A 377 -15.89 20.97 -5.41
N ALA A 378 -17.02 20.89 -6.10
CA ALA A 378 -17.17 20.04 -7.27
C ALA A 378 -17.83 20.75 -8.46
N TRP A 379 -17.69 22.07 -8.57
CA TRP A 379 -18.06 22.77 -9.81
C TRP A 379 -17.03 22.55 -10.90
N ALA A 380 -15.75 22.50 -10.55
CA ALA A 380 -14.68 22.19 -11.46
C ALA A 380 -13.53 21.37 -10.85
N ILE A 381 -12.91 20.52 -11.66
CA ILE A 381 -11.70 19.77 -11.33
C ILE A 381 -10.83 19.62 -12.57
N THR A 382 -9.53 19.44 -12.38
CA THR A 382 -8.64 19.13 -13.51
C THR A 382 -8.77 17.68 -13.96
N VAL A 383 -8.54 17.44 -15.25
CA VAL A 383 -8.46 16.09 -15.83
C VAL A 383 -7.45 15.20 -15.10
N HIS A 384 -6.33 15.77 -14.64
CA HIS A 384 -5.33 15.04 -13.85
C HIS A 384 -5.88 14.61 -12.49
N LYS A 385 -6.53 15.52 -11.76
CA LYS A 385 -7.11 15.23 -10.44
C LYS A 385 -8.37 14.35 -10.51
N SER A 386 -9.01 14.25 -11.69
CA SER A 386 -10.16 13.36 -11.90
C SER A 386 -9.79 11.91 -12.20
N GLN A 387 -8.50 11.60 -12.37
CA GLN A 387 -8.06 10.24 -12.64
C GLN A 387 -8.51 9.28 -11.52
N GLY A 388 -9.04 8.13 -11.91
CA GLY A 388 -9.63 7.16 -11.00
C GLY A 388 -11.07 7.46 -10.54
N LEU A 389 -11.58 8.69 -10.71
CA LEU A 389 -12.95 9.08 -10.35
C LEU A 389 -13.98 8.62 -11.41
N THR A 390 -15.25 8.60 -11.01
CA THR A 390 -16.41 8.30 -11.87
C THR A 390 -17.45 9.40 -11.66
N PHE A 391 -18.01 9.92 -12.76
CA PHE A 391 -19.06 10.95 -12.73
C PHE A 391 -20.27 10.51 -13.57
N GLU A 392 -21.46 10.93 -13.14
CA GLU A 392 -22.69 10.71 -13.90
C GLU A 392 -22.87 11.81 -14.96
N LYS A 393 -22.63 13.07 -14.59
CA LYS A 393 -22.78 14.24 -15.46
C LYS A 393 -21.51 15.09 -15.40
N ALA A 394 -20.94 15.42 -16.56
CA ALA A 394 -19.75 16.26 -16.64
C ALA A 394 -19.75 17.13 -17.91
N ALA A 395 -19.33 18.39 -17.75
CA ALA A 395 -19.03 19.29 -18.83
C ALA A 395 -17.52 19.31 -19.09
N LEU A 396 -17.09 18.93 -20.28
CA LEU A 396 -15.68 18.84 -20.63
C LEU A 396 -15.25 20.07 -21.41
N ASP A 397 -14.29 20.79 -20.85
CA ASP A 397 -13.55 21.81 -21.56
C ASP A 397 -12.30 21.19 -22.19
N VAL A 398 -12.48 20.61 -23.37
CA VAL A 398 -11.41 19.94 -24.13
C VAL A 398 -10.78 20.83 -25.21
N SER A 399 -11.14 22.11 -25.23
CA SER A 399 -10.66 23.09 -26.21
C SER A 399 -9.13 23.24 -26.23
N GLN A 400 -8.47 22.99 -25.10
CA GLN A 400 -7.03 23.10 -24.90
C GLN A 400 -6.38 21.76 -24.53
N VAL A 401 -6.90 20.64 -25.01
CA VAL A 401 -6.25 19.33 -24.76
C VAL A 401 -4.92 19.27 -25.51
N PHE A 402 -3.82 19.21 -24.76
CA PHE A 402 -2.46 19.16 -25.32
C PHE A 402 -1.94 17.74 -25.56
N LEU A 403 -2.59 16.71 -25.01
CA LEU A 403 -2.16 15.31 -25.08
C LEU A 403 -3.36 14.37 -25.31
N PRO A 404 -3.26 13.38 -26.22
CA PRO A 404 -4.32 12.40 -26.51
C PRO A 404 -4.91 11.72 -25.28
N GLY A 405 -4.05 11.32 -24.35
CA GLY A 405 -4.46 10.65 -23.11
C GLY A 405 -5.34 11.52 -22.21
N GLN A 406 -5.28 12.85 -22.31
CA GLN A 406 -6.12 13.74 -21.50
C GLN A 406 -7.60 13.70 -21.95
N ALA A 407 -7.86 13.70 -23.27
CA ALA A 407 -9.23 13.57 -23.78
C ALA A 407 -9.84 12.22 -23.38
N TYR A 408 -9.08 11.13 -23.53
CA TYR A 408 -9.51 9.80 -23.09
C TYR A 408 -9.76 9.73 -21.58
N VAL A 409 -8.86 10.28 -20.77
CA VAL A 409 -9.02 10.31 -19.32
C VAL A 409 -10.27 11.08 -18.92
N ALA A 410 -10.52 12.26 -19.52
CA ALA A 410 -11.69 13.09 -19.26
C ALA A 410 -13.00 12.37 -19.61
N LEU A 411 -13.14 11.87 -20.84
CA LEU A 411 -14.35 11.18 -21.29
C LEU A 411 -14.58 9.87 -20.53
N SER A 412 -13.52 9.09 -20.26
CA SER A 412 -13.64 7.82 -19.53
C SER A 412 -14.07 7.96 -18.06
N ARG A 413 -14.20 9.19 -17.54
CA ARG A 413 -14.78 9.42 -16.20
C ARG A 413 -16.29 9.27 -16.19
N LEU A 414 -16.96 9.52 -17.32
CA LEU A 414 -18.41 9.42 -17.38
C LEU A 414 -18.89 7.96 -17.41
N THR A 415 -20.09 7.72 -16.87
CA THR A 415 -20.78 6.43 -16.93
C THR A 415 -21.52 6.21 -18.24
N SER A 416 -21.99 7.28 -18.89
CA SER A 416 -22.75 7.24 -20.16
C SER A 416 -22.58 8.53 -20.98
N LEU A 417 -22.97 8.49 -22.26
CA LEU A 417 -23.02 9.68 -23.12
C LEU A 417 -24.10 10.68 -22.70
N ASN A 418 -25.20 10.24 -22.10
CA ASN A 418 -26.31 11.12 -21.70
C ASN A 418 -25.89 12.21 -20.70
N GLY A 419 -24.88 11.93 -19.88
CA GLY A 419 -24.33 12.89 -18.93
C GLY A 419 -23.21 13.78 -19.49
N LEU A 420 -22.84 13.61 -20.76
CA LEU A 420 -21.76 14.35 -21.40
C LEU A 420 -22.25 15.71 -21.89
N ILE A 421 -21.48 16.74 -21.60
CA ILE A 421 -21.50 18.02 -22.32
C ILE A 421 -20.09 18.32 -22.80
N LEU A 422 -19.93 18.69 -24.07
CA LEU A 422 -18.68 19.22 -24.60
C LEU A 422 -18.83 20.73 -24.77
N LEU A 423 -18.00 21.53 -24.11
CA LEU A 423 -18.03 23.00 -24.23
C LEU A 423 -17.42 23.49 -25.55
N SER A 424 -16.74 22.60 -26.27
CA SER A 424 -16.19 22.85 -27.59
C SER A 424 -16.13 21.55 -28.37
N PRO A 425 -16.23 21.59 -29.71
CA PRO A 425 -15.91 20.44 -30.53
C PRO A 425 -14.50 19.90 -30.20
N LEU A 426 -14.34 18.57 -30.24
CA LEU A 426 -13.02 17.96 -30.09
C LEU A 426 -12.17 18.30 -31.32
N GLN A 427 -11.10 19.08 -31.11
CA GLN A 427 -10.10 19.31 -32.15
C GLN A 427 -9.07 18.20 -32.12
N MET A 428 -9.05 17.37 -33.17
CA MET A 428 -8.11 16.24 -33.30
C MET A 428 -6.75 16.62 -33.91
N ASN A 429 -6.50 17.92 -34.11
CA ASN A 429 -5.27 18.40 -34.76
C ASN A 429 -4.04 18.01 -33.93
N GLY A 430 -3.25 17.06 -34.44
CA GLY A 430 -1.97 16.65 -33.84
C GLY A 430 -2.07 15.63 -32.70
N ILE A 431 -3.24 15.01 -32.50
CA ILE A 431 -3.46 13.97 -31.50
C ILE A 431 -2.90 12.64 -32.05
N SER A 432 -1.59 12.41 -31.89
CA SER A 432 -1.00 11.08 -32.08
C SER A 432 -0.78 10.46 -30.71
N ASN A 433 -1.39 9.30 -30.45
CA ASN A 433 -0.89 8.42 -29.40
C ASN A 433 0.58 8.12 -29.67
N ASP A 434 1.35 7.95 -28.61
CA ASP A 434 2.75 7.57 -28.71
C ASP A 434 2.80 6.18 -29.35
N GLN A 435 3.33 6.06 -30.58
CA GLN A 435 3.37 4.80 -31.33
C GLN A 435 4.02 3.69 -30.50
N ASP A 436 5.01 4.06 -29.69
CA ASP A 436 5.68 3.19 -28.73
C ASP A 436 4.71 2.49 -27.77
N VAL A 437 3.66 3.17 -27.32
CA VAL A 437 2.65 2.59 -26.41
C VAL A 437 1.78 1.58 -27.15
N MET A 438 1.40 1.89 -28.38
CA MET A 438 0.59 0.98 -29.21
C MET A 438 1.39 -0.27 -29.56
N ASP A 439 2.66 -0.11 -29.94
CA ASP A 439 3.57 -1.21 -30.23
C ASP A 439 3.80 -2.07 -28.98
N TYR A 440 3.95 -1.44 -27.81
CA TYR A 440 4.10 -2.17 -26.55
C TYR A 440 2.84 -2.96 -26.17
N ALA A 441 1.65 -2.43 -26.46
CA ALA A 441 0.37 -3.10 -26.18
C ALA A 441 0.17 -4.40 -26.97
N LEU A 442 0.86 -4.58 -28.10
CA LEU A 442 0.85 -5.82 -28.89
C LEU A 442 1.49 -7.00 -28.14
N ASN A 443 2.26 -6.75 -27.08
CA ASN A 443 2.89 -7.79 -26.25
C ASN A 443 1.91 -8.51 -25.30
N LYS A 444 0.61 -8.22 -25.39
CA LYS A 444 -0.44 -8.86 -24.59
C LYS A 444 -0.36 -10.38 -24.69
N ALA A 445 -0.29 -11.05 -23.54
CA ALA A 445 -0.28 -12.51 -23.50
C ALA A 445 -1.64 -13.09 -23.89
N THR A 446 -1.63 -14.13 -24.73
CA THR A 446 -2.80 -14.97 -25.01
C THR A 446 -3.06 -15.91 -23.84
N GLU A 447 -4.27 -16.46 -23.76
CA GLU A 447 -4.64 -17.42 -22.71
C GLU A 447 -3.73 -18.64 -22.68
N GLU A 448 -3.34 -19.16 -23.86
CA GLU A 448 -2.38 -20.26 -23.98
C GLU A 448 -1.00 -19.91 -23.40
N VAL A 449 -0.50 -18.71 -23.69
CA VAL A 449 0.76 -18.21 -23.13
C VAL A 449 0.66 -18.06 -21.62
N LEU A 450 -0.46 -17.54 -21.10
CA LEU A 450 -0.69 -17.43 -19.66
C LEU A 450 -0.66 -18.81 -18.98
N LYS A 451 -1.39 -19.78 -19.52
CA LYS A 451 -1.47 -21.14 -18.97
C LYS A 451 -0.12 -21.85 -18.99
N HIS A 452 0.59 -21.82 -20.12
CA HIS A 452 1.92 -22.43 -20.24
C HIS A 452 2.95 -21.73 -19.35
N SER A 453 2.96 -20.40 -19.35
CA SER A 453 3.87 -19.62 -18.50
C SER A 453 3.59 -19.88 -17.03
N LEU A 454 2.33 -19.94 -16.60
CA LEU A 454 1.98 -20.20 -15.21
C LEU A 454 2.49 -21.58 -14.78
N HIS A 455 2.25 -22.62 -15.59
CA HIS A 455 2.72 -23.98 -15.27
C HIS A 455 4.24 -24.04 -15.11
N PHE A 456 4.98 -23.50 -16.08
CA PHE A 456 6.44 -23.49 -16.08
C PHE A 456 7.02 -22.65 -14.94
N GLU A 457 6.52 -21.43 -14.75
CA GLU A 457 6.99 -20.51 -13.72
C GLU A 457 6.63 -20.98 -12.31
N THR A 458 5.52 -21.71 -12.14
CA THR A 458 5.14 -22.32 -10.85
C THR A 458 6.10 -23.44 -10.48
N LYS A 459 6.44 -24.32 -11.43
CA LYS A 459 7.46 -25.35 -11.23
C LYS A 459 8.80 -24.73 -10.82
N ASN A 460 9.25 -23.69 -11.55
CA ASN A 460 10.50 -22.99 -11.25
C ASN A 460 10.45 -22.29 -9.89
N PHE A 461 9.32 -21.70 -9.52
CA PHE A 461 9.14 -21.06 -8.23
C PHE A 461 9.25 -22.07 -7.09
N ILE A 462 8.55 -23.20 -7.16
CA ILE A 462 8.65 -24.27 -6.16
C ILE A 462 10.09 -24.76 -6.06
N HIS A 463 10.73 -25.04 -7.20
CA HIS A 463 12.13 -25.49 -7.24
C HIS A 463 13.07 -24.50 -6.56
N ASN A 464 13.02 -23.23 -6.95
CA ASN A 464 13.85 -22.17 -6.39
C ASN A 464 13.54 -21.92 -4.92
N TYR A 465 12.27 -21.97 -4.52
CA TYR A 465 11.87 -21.80 -3.13
C TYR A 465 12.48 -22.90 -2.26
N LEU A 466 12.38 -24.17 -2.70
CA LEU A 466 12.96 -25.30 -2.00
C LEU A 466 14.50 -25.18 -1.94
N ILE A 467 15.20 -24.97 -3.06
CA ILE A 467 16.66 -24.78 -3.05
C ILE A 467 17.07 -23.71 -2.03
N ASN A 468 16.44 -22.53 -2.11
CA ASN A 468 16.81 -21.41 -1.26
C ASN A 468 16.42 -21.59 0.21
N SER A 469 15.59 -22.59 0.53
CA SER A 469 15.24 -22.96 1.90
C SER A 469 16.32 -23.83 2.55
N PHE A 470 17.09 -24.56 1.75
CA PHE A 470 18.19 -25.43 2.20
C PHE A 470 19.57 -24.91 1.82
N ASN A 471 19.69 -23.81 1.07
CA ASN A 471 20.96 -23.16 0.78
C ASN A 471 21.29 -22.11 1.85
N TRP A 472 22.27 -22.42 2.70
CA TRP A 472 22.71 -21.56 3.80
C TRP A 472 24.15 -21.07 3.64
N ALA A 473 24.70 -21.04 2.43
CA ALA A 473 26.08 -20.61 2.20
C ALA A 473 26.35 -19.20 2.76
N ASP A 474 25.45 -18.25 2.51
CA ASP A 474 25.56 -16.88 3.02
C ASP A 474 25.44 -16.83 4.55
N LEU A 475 24.49 -17.59 5.12
CA LEU A 475 24.31 -17.66 6.57
C LEU A 475 25.55 -18.27 7.26
N ALA A 476 26.11 -19.34 6.70
CA ALA A 476 27.35 -19.93 7.18
C ALA A 476 28.52 -18.93 7.08
N GLN A 477 28.57 -18.14 6.00
CA GLN A 477 29.57 -17.09 5.87
C GLN A 477 29.42 -16.00 6.93
N GLU A 478 28.20 -15.58 7.27
CA GLU A 478 27.98 -14.63 8.36
C GLU A 478 28.33 -15.21 9.74
N TRP A 479 28.10 -16.51 9.98
CA TRP A 479 28.61 -17.18 11.18
C TRP A 479 30.15 -17.21 11.23
N ARG A 480 30.83 -17.38 10.09
CA ARG A 480 32.29 -17.26 10.00
C ARG A 480 32.74 -15.83 10.28
N ASN A 481 32.12 -14.83 9.67
CA ASN A 481 32.39 -13.42 9.91
C ASN A 481 32.23 -13.09 11.41
N HIS A 482 31.17 -13.60 12.04
CA HIS A 482 30.94 -13.48 13.47
C HIS A 482 32.08 -14.10 14.28
N ARG A 483 32.52 -15.32 13.96
CA ARG A 483 33.66 -15.95 14.64
C ARG A 483 34.96 -15.17 14.45
N PHE A 484 35.21 -14.60 13.27
CA PHE A 484 36.41 -13.81 12.99
C PHE A 484 36.38 -12.42 13.62
N SER A 485 35.21 -11.91 14.01
CA SER A 485 35.09 -10.63 14.70
C SER A 485 35.56 -10.66 16.16
N TYR A 486 35.92 -11.84 16.67
CA TYR A 486 36.60 -12.02 17.96
C TYR A 486 38.10 -11.85 17.75
N ASN A 487 38.64 -10.71 18.21
CA ASN A 487 40.05 -10.38 18.04
C ASN A 487 40.90 -11.11 19.10
N GLU A 488 41.78 -12.03 18.69
CA GLU A 488 42.65 -12.80 19.61
C GLU A 488 43.66 -11.90 20.36
N ASN A 489 43.97 -10.72 19.80
CA ASN A 489 44.95 -9.77 20.35
C ASN A 489 44.34 -8.68 21.26
N ALA A 490 43.03 -8.65 21.44
CA ALA A 490 42.36 -7.66 22.29
C ALA A 490 42.29 -8.16 23.74
N VAL A 491 43.31 -7.80 24.53
CA VAL A 491 43.35 -8.04 25.98
C VAL A 491 42.06 -7.53 26.63
N ALA A 492 41.29 -8.44 27.23
CA ALA A 492 40.18 -8.20 28.15
C ALA A 492 38.89 -7.51 27.63
N SER A 493 38.48 -7.68 26.36
CA SER A 493 37.11 -7.28 25.96
C SER A 493 36.04 -8.26 26.46
N GLU A 494 34.84 -7.79 26.83
CA GLU A 494 33.76 -8.72 27.27
C GLU A 494 33.38 -9.71 26.16
N LYS A 495 33.43 -9.26 24.90
CA LYS A 495 33.16 -10.09 23.72
C LYS A 495 34.14 -11.27 23.59
N SER A 496 35.44 -11.07 23.82
CA SER A 496 36.45 -12.13 23.62
C SER A 496 36.24 -13.35 24.54
N LYS A 497 35.61 -13.17 25.71
CA LYS A 497 35.24 -14.27 26.62
C LYS A 497 34.22 -15.25 26.02
N HIS A 498 33.48 -14.84 25.00
CA HIS A 498 32.45 -15.66 24.35
C HIS A 498 32.93 -16.33 23.06
N SER A 499 34.22 -16.24 22.71
CA SER A 499 34.79 -16.83 21.49
C SER A 499 34.55 -18.35 21.40
N ALA A 500 34.74 -19.08 22.51
CA ALA A 500 34.50 -20.52 22.56
C ALA A 500 33.02 -20.90 22.26
N TRP A 501 32.07 -20.03 22.63
CA TRP A 501 30.66 -20.22 22.27
C TRP A 501 30.46 -20.04 20.77
N ALA A 502 31.00 -18.97 20.18
CA ALA A 502 30.87 -18.71 18.74
C ALA A 502 31.49 -19.84 17.89
N HIS A 503 32.64 -20.37 18.30
CA HIS A 503 33.28 -21.50 17.63
C HIS A 503 32.39 -22.76 17.63
N LYS A 504 31.85 -23.15 18.80
CA LYS A 504 30.95 -24.31 18.92
C LYS A 504 29.67 -24.18 18.10
N ARG A 505 29.18 -22.95 17.86
CA ARG A 505 27.99 -22.69 17.04
C ARG A 505 28.31 -22.71 15.56
N LEU A 506 29.48 -22.20 15.17
CA LEU A 506 29.99 -22.31 13.80
C LEU A 506 30.17 -23.79 13.39
N GLU A 507 30.69 -24.64 14.27
CA GLU A 507 30.83 -26.08 13.99
C GLU A 507 29.49 -26.75 13.66
N ILE A 508 28.40 -26.35 14.35
CA ILE A 508 27.06 -26.87 14.05
C ILE A 508 26.68 -26.49 12.62
N ILE A 509 26.77 -25.22 12.23
CA ILE A 509 26.33 -24.82 10.88
C ILE A 509 27.24 -25.36 9.77
N ASP A 510 28.56 -25.44 10.00
CA ASP A 510 29.49 -26.05 9.06
C ASP A 510 29.19 -27.55 8.89
N SER A 511 28.79 -28.26 9.96
CA SER A 511 28.38 -29.67 9.86
C SER A 511 27.12 -29.89 9.02
N LEU A 512 26.25 -28.88 8.91
CA LEU A 512 25.04 -28.94 8.09
C LEU A 512 25.29 -28.57 6.63
N ALA A 513 26.38 -27.86 6.31
CA ALA A 513 26.63 -27.28 5.00
C ALA A 513 26.75 -28.35 3.89
N ASP A 514 27.53 -29.41 4.10
CA ASP A 514 27.70 -30.47 3.10
C ASP A 514 26.42 -31.30 2.88
N PRO A 515 25.73 -31.81 3.94
CA PRO A 515 24.42 -32.46 3.78
C PRO A 515 23.40 -31.57 3.07
N ALA A 516 23.36 -30.27 3.39
CA ALA A 516 22.45 -29.32 2.77
C ALA A 516 22.77 -29.13 1.27
N GLN A 517 24.04 -28.99 0.91
CA GLN A 517 24.46 -28.89 -0.49
C GLN A 517 24.15 -30.17 -1.28
N LYS A 518 24.35 -31.35 -0.68
CA LYS A 518 23.97 -32.63 -1.29
C LYS A 518 22.46 -32.72 -1.53
N PHE A 519 21.65 -32.24 -0.58
CA PHE A 519 20.20 -32.19 -0.74
C PHE A 519 19.76 -31.20 -1.82
N VAL A 520 20.36 -30.01 -1.89
CA VAL A 520 20.15 -29.05 -2.98
C VAL A 520 20.47 -29.68 -4.35
N ASN A 521 21.59 -30.40 -4.45
CA ASN A 521 21.96 -31.12 -5.67
C ASN A 521 20.96 -32.24 -6.02
N GLN A 522 20.39 -32.91 -5.02
CA GLN A 522 19.31 -33.88 -5.21
C GLN A 522 18.05 -33.21 -5.77
N LEU A 523 17.63 -32.07 -5.21
CA LEU A 523 16.49 -31.31 -5.71
C LEU A 523 16.70 -30.87 -7.17
N ASN A 524 17.90 -30.35 -7.50
CA ASN A 524 18.25 -30.00 -8.88
C ASN A 524 18.07 -31.16 -9.86
N LYS A 525 18.49 -32.37 -9.48
CA LYS A 525 18.30 -33.57 -10.32
C LYS A 525 16.83 -33.95 -10.48
N ILE A 526 16.02 -33.82 -9.43
CA ILE A 526 14.59 -34.15 -9.47
C ILE A 526 13.83 -33.18 -10.38
N PHE A 527 14.06 -31.88 -10.22
CA PHE A 527 13.35 -30.83 -10.97
C PHE A 527 13.83 -30.66 -12.42
N ASN A 528 14.97 -31.23 -12.78
CA ASN A 528 15.45 -31.26 -14.17
C ASN A 528 14.61 -32.15 -15.09
N LYS A 529 13.78 -33.05 -14.54
CA LYS A 529 12.82 -33.83 -15.33
C LYS A 529 11.69 -32.95 -15.82
N GLU A 530 11.11 -33.25 -16.98
CA GLU A 530 9.97 -32.50 -17.53
C GLU A 530 8.78 -32.53 -16.57
N THR A 531 8.36 -33.73 -16.16
CA THR A 531 7.37 -33.96 -15.11
C THR A 531 8.05 -34.22 -13.76
N VAL A 532 7.57 -33.54 -12.72
CA VAL A 532 8.08 -33.66 -11.35
C VAL A 532 7.07 -34.44 -10.52
N ASP A 533 7.51 -35.54 -9.92
CA ASP A 533 6.71 -36.26 -8.93
C ASP A 533 6.70 -35.48 -7.62
N LEU A 534 5.62 -34.73 -7.39
CA LEU A 534 5.47 -33.87 -6.22
C LEU A 534 5.31 -34.67 -4.92
N PHE A 535 4.76 -35.89 -4.97
CA PHE A 535 4.68 -36.77 -3.79
C PHE A 535 6.09 -37.21 -3.36
N PHE A 536 6.92 -37.61 -4.32
CA PHE A 536 8.31 -37.93 -4.03
C PHE A 536 9.08 -36.71 -3.52
N VAL A 537 8.87 -35.52 -4.10
CA VAL A 537 9.48 -34.28 -3.58
C VAL A 537 9.04 -34.01 -2.14
N GLN A 538 7.75 -34.18 -1.81
CA GLN A 538 7.24 -34.02 -0.45
C GLN A 538 7.95 -34.95 0.53
N GLU A 539 8.04 -36.25 0.23
CA GLU A 539 8.74 -37.22 1.07
C GLU A 539 10.18 -36.78 1.36
N ARG A 540 10.91 -36.36 0.32
CA ARG A 540 12.30 -35.91 0.44
C ARG A 540 12.43 -34.60 1.23
N VAL A 541 11.52 -33.65 1.03
CA VAL A 541 11.52 -32.35 1.74
C VAL A 541 11.16 -32.54 3.21
N VAL A 542 10.19 -33.39 3.55
CA VAL A 542 9.83 -33.70 4.94
C VAL A 542 11.00 -34.38 5.66
N ALA A 543 11.63 -35.38 5.04
CA ALA A 543 12.80 -36.04 5.62
C ALA A 543 13.97 -35.06 5.83
N ALA A 544 14.24 -34.17 4.87
CA ALA A 544 15.24 -33.13 5.02
C ALA A 544 14.88 -32.13 6.12
N TYR A 545 13.62 -31.69 6.19
CA TYR A 545 13.12 -30.82 7.24
C TYR A 545 13.35 -31.45 8.62
N ASP A 546 12.98 -32.70 8.82
CA ASP A 546 13.13 -33.39 10.12
C ASP A 546 14.61 -33.54 10.53
N TYR A 547 15.50 -33.71 9.55
CA TYR A 547 16.96 -33.74 9.77
C TYR A 547 17.54 -32.37 10.15
N PHE A 548 17.21 -31.32 9.39
CA PHE A 548 17.83 -30.00 9.54
C PHE A 548 17.16 -29.09 10.57
N PHE A 549 15.86 -29.27 10.83
CA PHE A 549 15.09 -28.36 11.67
C PHE A 549 15.66 -28.30 13.09
N LYS A 550 15.90 -29.44 13.73
CA LYS A 550 16.39 -29.50 15.12
C LYS A 550 17.71 -28.71 15.34
N PRO A 551 18.79 -28.94 14.57
CA PRO A 551 20.02 -28.18 14.77
C PRO A 551 19.89 -26.70 14.38
N MET A 552 19.10 -26.36 13.35
CA MET A 552 18.85 -24.97 12.96
C MET A 552 18.02 -24.20 14.00
N ASP A 553 17.02 -24.85 14.59
CA ASP A 553 16.17 -24.35 15.67
C ASP A 553 16.96 -24.13 16.97
N LYS A 554 17.89 -25.05 17.25
CA LYS A 554 18.82 -24.93 18.38
C LYS A 554 19.70 -23.69 18.25
N LEU A 555 20.22 -23.38 17.06
CA LEU A 555 21.02 -22.17 16.83
C LEU A 555 20.23 -20.88 17.10
N VAL A 556 18.94 -20.81 16.74
CA VAL A 556 18.08 -19.68 17.10
C VAL A 556 17.97 -19.56 18.63
N THR A 557 17.69 -20.68 19.29
CA THR A 557 17.54 -20.72 20.75
C THR A 557 18.84 -20.29 21.46
N ASP A 558 19.98 -20.78 20.98
CA ASP A 558 21.32 -20.42 21.47
C ASP A 558 21.63 -18.93 21.28
N LEU A 559 21.27 -18.35 20.13
CA LEU A 559 21.43 -16.92 19.84
C LEU A 559 20.56 -16.06 20.77
N LEU A 560 19.28 -16.38 20.92
CA LEU A 560 18.37 -15.64 21.78
C LEU A 560 18.81 -15.70 23.25
N ASN A 561 19.26 -16.86 23.72
CA ASN A 561 19.84 -17.01 25.06
C ASN A 561 21.10 -16.16 25.22
N LYS A 562 21.99 -16.19 24.24
CA LYS A 562 23.21 -15.36 24.28
C LYS A 562 22.86 -13.88 24.28
N MET A 563 21.91 -13.44 23.47
CA MET A 563 21.45 -12.04 23.47
C MET A 563 20.89 -11.62 24.82
N ALA A 564 20.08 -12.47 25.48
CA ALA A 564 19.55 -12.21 26.82
C ALA A 564 20.66 -12.12 27.89
N GLU A 565 21.68 -12.97 27.80
CA GLU A 565 22.87 -12.92 28.65
C GLU A 565 23.66 -11.62 28.45
N ILE A 566 23.94 -11.24 27.20
CA ILE A 566 24.75 -10.06 26.85
C ILE A 566 24.08 -8.75 27.29
N GLN A 567 22.75 -8.69 27.33
CA GLN A 567 22.01 -7.52 27.82
C GLN A 567 22.37 -7.12 29.27
N LYS A 568 22.91 -8.04 30.09
CA LYS A 568 23.32 -7.77 31.49
C LYS A 568 24.62 -6.95 31.58
N PHE A 569 25.50 -7.01 30.58
CA PHE A 569 26.82 -6.38 30.61
C PHE A 569 26.77 -4.90 30.16
N LYS A 570 27.77 -4.10 30.53
CA LYS A 570 27.91 -2.70 30.05
C LYS A 570 28.87 -2.65 28.86
N LYS A 571 28.68 -1.68 27.95
CA LYS A 571 29.55 -1.40 26.78
C LYS A 571 29.63 -2.53 25.75
N VAL A 572 28.56 -3.30 25.57
CA VAL A 572 28.47 -4.43 24.61
C VAL A 572 27.48 -4.18 23.46
N LYS A 573 27.17 -2.90 23.17
CA LYS A 573 26.15 -2.53 22.17
C LYS A 573 26.46 -3.06 20.77
N GLU A 574 27.68 -2.88 20.29
CA GLU A 574 28.09 -3.35 18.95
C GLU A 574 28.01 -4.88 18.85
N PHE A 575 28.42 -5.59 19.90
CA PHE A 575 28.32 -7.05 19.97
C PHE A 575 26.86 -7.52 19.98
N TYR A 576 25.99 -6.83 20.71
CA TYR A 576 24.55 -7.12 20.71
C TYR A 576 23.91 -6.86 19.34
N GLU A 577 24.27 -5.76 18.66
CA GLU A 577 23.79 -5.45 17.30
C GLU A 577 24.26 -6.50 16.28
N GLU A 578 25.48 -7.00 16.41
CA GLU A 578 26.01 -8.09 15.61
C GLU A 578 25.24 -9.41 15.83
N LEU A 579 24.99 -9.78 17.09
CA LEU A 579 24.18 -10.96 17.43
C LEU A 579 22.74 -10.82 16.93
N ALA A 580 22.15 -9.63 17.03
CA ALA A 580 20.80 -9.35 16.53
C ALA A 580 20.72 -9.48 14.99
N PHE A 581 21.77 -9.07 14.27
CA PHE A 581 21.87 -9.28 12.84
C PHE A 581 21.96 -10.77 12.49
N LEU A 582 22.76 -11.54 13.24
CA LEU A 582 22.88 -12.99 13.05
C LEU A 582 21.56 -13.73 13.36
N ASP A 583 20.87 -13.32 14.43
CA ASP A 583 19.53 -13.81 14.79
C ASP A 583 18.50 -13.54 13.69
N ASP A 584 18.53 -12.36 13.05
CA ASP A 584 17.64 -12.05 11.94
C ASP A 584 17.78 -13.06 10.80
N LEU A 585 19.02 -13.34 10.40
CA LEU A 585 19.32 -14.30 9.33
C LEU A 585 18.97 -15.74 9.73
N GLN A 586 19.35 -16.15 10.94
CA GLN A 586 19.13 -17.52 11.45
C GLN A 586 17.63 -17.80 11.64
N THR A 587 16.88 -16.89 12.27
CA THR A 587 15.43 -17.00 12.45
C THR A 587 14.74 -17.07 11.09
N LYS A 588 15.14 -16.22 10.14
CA LYS A 588 14.59 -16.23 8.78
C LYS A 588 14.82 -17.56 8.07
N ALA A 589 16.00 -18.17 8.23
CA ALA A 589 16.30 -19.49 7.66
C ALA A 589 15.38 -20.59 8.24
N VAL A 590 15.12 -20.59 9.55
CA VAL A 590 14.21 -21.56 10.17
C VAL A 590 12.75 -21.34 9.75
N LEU A 591 12.28 -20.09 9.75
CA LEU A 591 10.92 -19.78 9.28
C LEU A 591 10.73 -20.21 7.82
N ARG A 592 11.76 -20.04 6.98
CA ARG A 592 11.74 -20.49 5.59
C ARG A 592 11.69 -22.01 5.46
N LEU A 593 12.43 -22.75 6.29
CA LEU A 593 12.32 -24.21 6.36
C LEU A 593 10.90 -24.67 6.72
N MET A 594 10.29 -24.05 7.73
CA MET A 594 8.90 -24.35 8.12
C MET A 594 7.92 -24.09 6.98
N LYS A 595 8.06 -22.93 6.30
CA LYS A 595 7.24 -22.59 5.13
C LYS A 595 7.49 -23.51 3.94
N ALA A 596 8.72 -24.03 3.74
CA ALA A 596 9.04 -24.94 2.65
C ALA A 596 8.33 -26.30 2.78
N LYS A 597 8.26 -26.83 4.01
CA LYS A 597 7.47 -28.04 4.31
C LYS A 597 5.98 -27.80 4.01
N LEU A 598 5.44 -26.69 4.51
CA LEU A 598 4.03 -26.35 4.31
C LEU A 598 3.70 -26.10 2.83
N LEU A 599 4.61 -25.45 2.09
CA LEU A 599 4.48 -25.20 0.66
C LEU A 599 4.26 -26.50 -0.12
N ILE A 600 5.12 -27.50 0.10
CA ILE A 600 5.04 -28.74 -0.67
C ILE A 600 3.81 -29.56 -0.28
N GLU A 601 3.38 -29.52 0.99
CA GLU A 601 2.12 -30.13 1.46
C GLU A 601 0.90 -29.51 0.76
N ILE A 602 0.83 -28.18 0.67
CA ILE A 602 -0.24 -27.45 -0.05
C ILE A 602 -0.27 -27.83 -1.53
N VAL A 603 0.92 -27.83 -2.16
CA VAL A 603 1.06 -28.12 -3.60
C VAL A 603 0.62 -29.55 -3.92
N VAL A 604 1.00 -30.54 -3.09
CA VAL A 604 0.58 -31.94 -3.27
C VAL A 604 -0.92 -32.11 -3.04
N ALA A 605 -1.52 -31.37 -2.11
CA ALA A 605 -2.95 -31.38 -1.86
C ALA A 605 -3.77 -30.72 -3.00
N GLY A 606 -3.13 -30.12 -4.01
CA GLY A 606 -3.80 -29.39 -5.09
C GLY A 606 -4.42 -28.06 -4.63
N GLU A 607 -3.98 -27.54 -3.49
CA GLU A 607 -4.52 -26.32 -2.90
C GLU A 607 -3.83 -25.06 -3.44
N THR A 608 -4.55 -23.93 -3.45
CA THR A 608 -3.99 -22.65 -3.87
C THR A 608 -2.99 -22.13 -2.83
N ILE A 609 -1.77 -21.80 -3.28
CA ILE A 609 -0.79 -21.12 -2.42
C ILE A 609 -1.29 -19.70 -2.13
N CYS A 610 -1.55 -19.40 -0.85
CA CYS A 610 -1.99 -18.08 -0.39
C CYS A 610 -1.48 -17.81 1.03
N LYS A 611 -1.65 -16.57 1.52
CA LYS A 611 -1.21 -16.13 2.86
C LYS A 611 -1.75 -16.99 3.99
N GLU A 612 -3.03 -17.33 3.95
CA GLU A 612 -3.71 -18.08 5.00
C GLU A 612 -3.15 -19.50 5.12
N LYS A 613 -2.90 -20.15 3.98
CA LYS A 613 -2.43 -21.53 3.93
C LYS A 613 -0.94 -21.66 4.15
N LEU A 614 -0.13 -20.71 3.67
CA LEU A 614 1.35 -20.72 3.84
C LEU A 614 1.81 -20.13 5.18
N SER A 615 0.90 -20.08 6.16
CA SER A 615 1.17 -19.60 7.52
C SER A 615 0.51 -20.55 8.51
N SER A 616 1.11 -20.71 9.68
CA SER A 616 0.55 -21.51 10.78
C SER A 616 0.76 -20.78 12.10
N THR A 617 0.00 -21.15 13.14
CA THR A 617 0.18 -20.61 14.49
C THR A 617 1.62 -20.82 14.98
N ALA A 618 2.19 -21.99 14.71
CA ALA A 618 3.59 -22.30 15.01
C ALA A 618 4.57 -21.38 14.27
N ILE A 619 4.33 -21.06 12.99
CA ILE A 619 5.19 -20.13 12.23
C ILE A 619 5.07 -18.70 12.75
N LYS A 620 3.83 -18.23 13.01
CA LYS A 620 3.58 -16.86 13.49
C LYS A 620 4.18 -16.62 14.88
N ASN A 621 4.06 -17.60 15.78
CA ASN A 621 4.50 -17.47 17.16
C ASN A 621 5.92 -18.01 17.42
N TYR A 622 6.57 -18.59 16.42
CA TYR A 622 7.86 -19.29 16.54
C TYR A 622 8.89 -18.54 17.42
N LYS A 623 9.22 -17.30 17.07
CA LYS A 623 10.19 -16.51 17.81
C LYS A 623 9.62 -15.96 19.12
N PHE A 624 8.33 -15.63 19.14
CA PHE A 624 7.65 -15.16 20.34
C PHE A 624 7.69 -16.21 21.45
N ASP A 625 7.30 -17.45 21.16
CA ASP A 625 7.27 -18.56 22.10
C ASP A 625 8.66 -18.85 22.67
N LYS A 626 9.70 -18.78 21.81
CA LYS A 626 11.09 -18.92 22.27
C LYS A 626 11.52 -17.79 23.20
N VAL A 627 11.24 -16.54 22.84
CA VAL A 627 11.57 -15.38 23.69
C VAL A 627 10.82 -15.43 25.02
N ALA A 628 9.55 -15.85 25.01
CA ALA A 628 8.74 -16.02 26.22
C ALA A 628 9.34 -17.09 27.14
N LYS A 629 9.66 -18.28 26.60
CA LYS A 629 10.29 -19.37 27.34
C LYS A 629 11.63 -18.98 27.97
N ILE A 630 12.47 -18.29 27.20
CA ILE A 630 13.77 -17.80 27.70
C ILE A 630 13.57 -16.80 28.84
N ARG A 631 12.60 -15.90 28.73
CA ARG A 631 12.29 -14.96 29.83
C ARG A 631 11.85 -15.67 31.10
N GLU A 632 11.02 -16.71 30.99
CA GLU A 632 10.59 -17.52 32.12
C GLU A 632 11.77 -18.23 32.79
N GLU A 633 12.64 -18.88 32.01
CA GLU A 633 13.85 -19.56 32.52
C GLU A 633 14.82 -18.57 33.22
N PHE A 634 14.95 -17.35 32.68
CA PHE A 634 15.76 -16.29 33.29
C PHE A 634 15.13 -15.73 34.58
N ASN A 635 13.81 -15.63 34.66
CA ASN A 635 13.12 -15.18 35.87
C ASN A 635 13.22 -16.22 37.00
N MET A 636 13.07 -17.51 36.68
CA MET A 636 13.17 -18.60 37.66
C MET A 636 14.59 -18.78 38.21
N SER A 637 15.62 -18.58 37.39
CA SER A 637 17.03 -18.69 37.81
C SER A 637 17.53 -17.50 38.65
N ASN A 638 16.84 -16.35 38.62
CA ASN A 638 17.18 -15.18 39.42
C ASN A 638 16.49 -15.17 40.81
N THR A 639 15.67 -16.16 41.15
CA THR A 639 14.92 -16.18 42.41
C THR A 639 15.78 -16.50 43.65
N ASP A 640 17.04 -16.94 43.48
CA ASP A 640 17.86 -17.47 44.59
C ASP A 640 19.03 -16.59 45.07
N ILE A 641 19.22 -15.36 44.55
CA ILE A 641 20.28 -14.48 45.08
C ILE A 641 19.80 -13.02 45.18
N PHE A 642 19.36 -12.66 46.40
CA PHE A 642 19.22 -11.33 47.00
C PHE A 642 18.38 -10.23 46.32
N LYS A 643 17.47 -9.67 47.12
CA LYS A 643 16.82 -8.37 46.96
C LYS A 643 17.84 -7.26 46.63
N SER A 644 17.84 -6.75 45.40
CA SER A 644 17.97 -5.32 45.06
C SER A 644 18.15 -5.13 43.54
N GLU A 645 17.36 -4.20 42.98
CA GLU A 645 17.30 -3.74 41.58
C GLU A 645 16.53 -4.65 40.62
N GLU A 646 15.37 -4.15 40.16
CA GLU A 646 14.67 -4.69 38.98
C GLU A 646 15.66 -4.84 37.82
N PRO A 647 15.57 -5.91 37.01
CA PRO A 647 16.47 -6.12 35.88
C PRO A 647 16.28 -4.99 34.85
N THR A 648 17.12 -3.96 34.92
CA THR A 648 17.15 -2.89 33.91
C THR A 648 17.52 -3.51 32.57
N VAL A 649 16.59 -3.56 31.62
CA VAL A 649 16.87 -3.95 30.23
C VAL A 649 17.74 -2.85 29.62
N ARG A 650 19.06 -3.05 29.55
CA ARG A 650 20.03 -2.01 29.13
C ARG A 650 20.10 -1.80 27.64
N TYR A 651 19.84 -2.85 26.87
CA TYR A 651 19.85 -2.82 25.41
C TYR A 651 18.59 -3.49 24.89
N THR A 652 17.72 -2.71 24.28
CA THR A 652 16.58 -3.23 23.52
C THR A 652 16.91 -3.08 22.03
N ALA A 653 16.76 -4.15 21.25
CA ALA A 653 16.21 -3.92 19.91
C ALA A 653 14.85 -3.24 20.15
N ARG A 654 14.65 -2.05 19.56
CA ARG A 654 13.54 -1.09 19.81
C ARG A 654 12.29 -1.71 20.45
N LYS A 655 11.73 -1.03 21.47
CA LYS A 655 10.48 -1.36 22.20
C LYS A 655 9.65 -2.44 21.50
N LEU A 656 9.51 -3.60 22.15
CA LEU A 656 8.51 -4.59 21.78
C LEU A 656 7.12 -3.93 21.90
N ASP A 657 6.55 -3.54 20.78
CA ASP A 657 5.10 -3.39 20.70
C ASP A 657 4.49 -4.77 20.94
N LYS A 658 3.57 -4.88 21.90
CA LYS A 658 2.71 -6.05 22.06
C LYS A 658 1.79 -6.10 20.82
N SER A 659 2.24 -6.69 19.71
CA SER A 659 1.35 -6.94 18.58
C SER A 659 0.79 -8.34 18.69
N THR A 660 -0.49 -8.45 19.05
CA THR A 660 -1.30 -9.66 18.87
C THR A 660 -1.27 -10.11 17.41
N PRO A 661 -1.37 -11.43 17.13
CA PRO A 661 -1.31 -11.97 15.78
C PRO A 661 -2.43 -11.36 14.93
N LYS A 662 -2.06 -10.69 13.83
CA LYS A 662 -3.03 -10.03 12.94
C LYS A 662 -3.99 -11.04 12.32
N ALA A 663 -5.27 -10.86 12.66
CA ALA A 663 -6.40 -11.23 11.82
C ALA A 663 -6.48 -10.31 10.58
N GLU A 664 -7.47 -10.53 9.70
CA GLU A 664 -7.75 -9.76 8.48
C GLU A 664 -7.61 -8.23 8.66
N LYS A 665 -7.39 -7.47 7.56
CA LYS A 665 -7.33 -5.99 7.61
C LYS A 665 -8.66 -5.46 8.16
N LYS A 666 -8.71 -5.25 9.47
CA LYS A 666 -9.85 -4.69 10.21
C LYS A 666 -10.07 -3.23 9.80
N THR A 667 -11.32 -2.82 9.80
CA THR A 667 -11.69 -1.42 9.64
C THR A 667 -11.14 -0.60 10.81
N THR A 668 -11.01 0.72 10.63
CA THR A 668 -10.59 1.62 11.71
C THR A 668 -11.52 1.55 12.92
N ILE A 669 -12.80 1.25 12.73
CA ILE A 669 -13.78 1.10 13.81
C ILE A 669 -13.55 -0.20 14.59
N GLU A 670 -13.28 -1.31 13.88
CA GLU A 670 -12.98 -2.60 14.51
C GLU A 670 -11.66 -2.57 15.30
N GLU A 671 -10.65 -1.84 14.83
CA GLU A 671 -9.42 -1.60 15.60
C GLU A 671 -9.69 -0.83 16.91
N THR A 672 -10.62 0.15 16.93
CA THR A 672 -11.05 0.80 18.19
C THR A 672 -11.75 -0.19 19.10
N HIS A 673 -12.67 -0.98 18.54
CA HIS A 673 -13.45 -1.95 19.31
C HIS A 673 -12.56 -2.96 20.03
N ASP A 674 -11.54 -3.51 19.36
CA ASP A 674 -10.61 -4.44 19.99
C ASP A 674 -9.92 -3.81 21.22
N LEU A 675 -9.40 -2.58 21.08
CA LEU A 675 -8.73 -1.88 22.19
C LEU A 675 -9.72 -1.48 23.31
N TRP A 676 -10.97 -1.18 22.96
CA TRP A 676 -12.03 -0.94 23.92
C TRP A 676 -12.35 -2.19 24.74
N MET A 677 -12.44 -3.36 24.09
CA MET A 677 -12.63 -4.66 24.76
C MET A 677 -11.44 -5.04 25.65
N GLU A 678 -10.24 -4.54 25.34
CA GLU A 678 -9.05 -4.62 26.21
C GLU A 678 -9.10 -3.65 27.41
N LYS A 679 -10.19 -2.90 27.61
CA LYS A 679 -10.43 -1.93 28.69
C LYS A 679 -9.48 -0.72 28.67
N ASN A 680 -8.97 -0.35 27.50
CA ASN A 680 -8.22 0.91 27.36
C ASN A 680 -9.18 2.11 27.46
N SER A 681 -8.74 3.20 28.09
CA SER A 681 -9.50 4.46 28.11
C SER A 681 -9.57 5.10 26.71
N ILE A 682 -10.52 6.00 26.47
CA ILE A 682 -10.62 6.75 25.21
C ILE A 682 -9.29 7.47 24.90
N GLN A 683 -8.65 8.06 25.91
CA GLN A 683 -7.36 8.74 25.80
C GLN A 683 -6.22 7.77 25.46
N ASP A 684 -6.22 6.57 26.05
CA ASP A 684 -5.24 5.54 25.72
C ASP A 684 -5.39 5.02 24.30
N ILE A 685 -6.63 4.77 23.87
CA ILE A 685 -6.93 4.35 22.49
C ILE A 685 -6.46 5.43 21.50
N ALA A 686 -6.76 6.70 21.76
CA ALA A 686 -6.33 7.81 20.93
C ALA A 686 -4.80 7.85 20.79
N ARG A 687 -4.08 7.71 21.91
CA ARG A 687 -2.62 7.68 21.94
C ARG A 687 -2.03 6.45 21.23
N ILE A 688 -2.56 5.25 21.49
CA ILE A 688 -2.09 3.98 20.89
C ILE A 688 -2.27 4.02 19.37
N ARG A 689 -3.42 4.51 18.91
CA ARG A 689 -3.78 4.51 17.49
C ARG A 689 -3.30 5.76 16.73
N LYS A 690 -2.69 6.73 17.41
CA LYS A 690 -2.35 8.07 16.85
C LYS A 690 -3.56 8.75 16.23
N LEU A 691 -4.65 8.75 16.97
CA LEU A 691 -5.90 9.42 16.66
C LEU A 691 -6.15 10.56 17.65
N THR A 692 -7.12 11.42 17.36
CA THR A 692 -7.63 12.37 18.38
C THR A 692 -8.68 11.69 19.25
N VAL A 693 -8.94 12.26 20.43
CA VAL A 693 -10.01 11.80 21.34
C VAL A 693 -11.37 11.81 20.62
N GLN A 694 -11.70 12.91 19.94
CA GLN A 694 -12.92 13.05 19.13
C GLN A 694 -13.05 11.98 18.05
N THR A 695 -11.94 11.59 17.42
CA THR A 695 -11.95 10.48 16.45
C THR A 695 -12.29 9.14 17.09
N VAL A 696 -11.83 8.89 18.32
CA VAL A 696 -12.19 7.68 19.08
C VAL A 696 -13.64 7.71 19.53
N GLU A 697 -14.13 8.86 19.98
CA GLU A 697 -15.54 9.05 20.35
C GLU A 697 -16.47 8.79 19.16
N MET A 698 -16.13 9.30 17.97
CA MET A 698 -16.86 8.98 16.72
C MET A 698 -16.87 7.48 16.41
N HIS A 699 -15.79 6.75 16.67
CA HIS A 699 -15.78 5.30 16.53
C HIS A 699 -16.74 4.62 17.51
N LEU A 700 -16.80 5.09 18.76
CA LEU A 700 -17.72 4.55 19.77
C LEU A 700 -19.18 4.79 19.40
N VAL A 701 -19.53 5.94 18.83
CA VAL A 701 -20.88 6.21 18.27
C VAL A 701 -21.30 5.09 17.31
N LYS A 702 -20.42 4.70 16.38
CA LYS A 702 -20.70 3.62 15.42
C LYS A 702 -20.80 2.25 16.06
N LEU A 703 -19.99 2.00 17.09
CA LEU A 703 -20.05 0.74 17.82
C LEU A 703 -21.34 0.61 18.64
N ILE A 704 -21.84 1.72 19.18
CA ILE A 704 -23.15 1.80 19.83
C ILE A 704 -24.26 1.55 18.80
N GLN A 705 -24.23 2.24 17.66
CA GLN A 705 -25.21 2.04 16.58
C GLN A 705 -25.22 0.60 16.04
N ALA A 706 -24.04 -0.04 15.97
CA ALA A 706 -23.89 -1.43 15.58
C ALA A 706 -24.20 -2.44 16.71
N LYS A 707 -24.64 -1.96 17.89
CA LYS A 707 -24.91 -2.75 19.10
C LYS A 707 -23.74 -3.63 19.54
N LYS A 708 -22.51 -3.15 19.32
CA LYS A 708 -21.26 -3.80 19.76
C LYS A 708 -20.77 -3.25 21.11
N VAL A 709 -21.16 -2.03 21.46
CA VAL A 709 -20.85 -1.37 22.74
C VAL A 709 -22.13 -0.75 23.28
N GLU A 710 -22.42 -0.90 24.57
CA GLU A 710 -23.58 -0.26 25.18
C GLU A 710 -23.24 1.17 25.60
N ILE A 711 -24.19 2.11 25.49
CA ILE A 711 -23.95 3.49 25.89
C ILE A 711 -23.60 3.62 27.38
N SER A 712 -24.11 2.72 28.22
CA SER A 712 -23.79 2.63 29.66
C SER A 712 -22.34 2.27 29.94
N ASP A 713 -21.62 1.71 28.97
CA ASP A 713 -20.20 1.41 29.11
C ASP A 713 -19.33 2.65 28.87
N VAL A 714 -19.89 3.67 28.21
CA VAL A 714 -19.16 4.87 27.76
C VAL A 714 -19.52 6.09 28.60
N LEU A 715 -20.82 6.30 28.88
CA LEU A 715 -21.32 7.47 29.60
C LEU A 715 -21.86 7.09 30.99
N PRO A 716 -21.67 7.95 32.01
CA PRO A 716 -22.22 7.71 33.33
C PRO A 716 -23.75 7.85 33.34
N TYR A 717 -24.40 7.15 34.28
CA TYR A 717 -25.85 6.96 34.30
C TYR A 717 -26.66 8.26 34.43
N ASP A 718 -26.16 9.21 35.22
CA ASP A 718 -26.72 10.56 35.39
C ASP A 718 -26.76 11.32 34.06
N LYS A 719 -25.68 11.25 33.27
CA LYS A 719 -25.62 11.85 31.93
C LYS A 719 -26.60 11.20 30.95
N ILE A 720 -26.76 9.88 31.01
CA ILE A 720 -27.71 9.16 30.14
C ILE A 720 -29.15 9.56 30.45
N LEU A 721 -29.50 9.75 31.73
CA LEU A 721 -30.82 10.24 32.14
C LEU A 721 -31.08 11.65 31.62
N ALA A 722 -30.12 12.56 31.80
CA ALA A 722 -30.23 13.93 31.31
C ALA A 722 -30.37 13.99 29.77
N LEU A 723 -29.62 13.16 29.05
CA LEU A 723 -29.75 13.02 27.59
C LEU A 723 -31.11 12.44 27.18
N ARG A 724 -31.67 11.48 27.94
CA ARG A 724 -33.00 10.94 27.69
C ARG A 724 -34.09 12.00 27.81
N GLU A 725 -34.04 12.83 28.84
CA GLU A 725 -34.95 13.96 29.00
C GLU A 725 -34.76 14.98 27.87
N ALA A 726 -33.52 15.24 27.47
CA ALA A 726 -33.22 16.16 26.38
C ALA A 726 -33.80 15.71 25.03
N PHE A 727 -33.82 14.40 24.77
CA PHE A 727 -34.38 13.78 23.55
C PHE A 727 -35.88 13.44 23.66
N GLU A 728 -36.52 13.66 24.82
CA GLU A 728 -37.94 13.40 24.99
C GLU A 728 -38.72 14.31 24.03
N PHE A 729 -39.39 13.71 23.04
CA PHE A 729 -40.08 14.39 21.92
C PHE A 729 -39.18 14.99 20.82
N TYR A 730 -37.88 14.68 20.79
CA TYR A 730 -37.00 15.10 19.70
C TYR A 730 -37.07 14.12 18.52
N SER A 731 -37.56 14.60 17.36
CA SER A 731 -37.68 13.78 16.15
C SER A 731 -36.91 14.34 14.95
N GLU A 732 -36.11 15.38 15.15
CA GLU A 732 -35.35 16.01 14.06
C GLU A 732 -34.08 15.23 13.71
N GLU A 733 -33.69 15.28 12.43
CA GLU A 733 -32.48 14.61 11.95
C GLU A 733 -31.18 15.30 12.39
N SER A 734 -31.16 16.62 12.53
CA SER A 734 -29.98 17.35 13.01
C SER A 734 -29.91 17.28 14.54
N LEU A 735 -28.74 17.43 15.15
CA LEU A 735 -28.57 17.63 16.59
C LEU A 735 -28.36 19.11 16.96
N SER A 736 -28.26 19.99 15.96
CA SER A 736 -28.02 21.43 16.14
C SER A 736 -29.04 22.12 17.06
N PRO A 737 -30.37 21.89 16.92
CA PRO A 737 -31.36 22.46 17.85
C PRO A 737 -31.16 22.05 19.31
N LEU A 738 -30.79 20.78 19.56
CA LEU A 738 -30.46 20.32 20.92
C LEU A 738 -29.19 21.00 21.43
N LYS A 739 -28.17 21.12 20.58
CA LYS A 739 -26.92 21.77 20.97
C LYS A 739 -27.12 23.25 21.27
N GLU A 740 -27.96 23.96 20.51
CA GLU A 740 -28.32 25.36 20.78
C GLU A 740 -29.11 25.50 22.08
N LYS A 741 -30.04 24.57 22.37
CA LYS A 741 -30.87 24.62 23.57
C LYS A 741 -30.08 24.36 24.86
N TYR A 742 -29.21 23.36 24.86
CA TYR A 742 -28.50 22.89 26.07
C TYR A 742 -27.05 23.41 26.17
N GLY A 743 -26.52 24.01 25.11
CA GLY A 743 -25.20 24.66 25.13
C GLY A 743 -24.09 23.71 25.58
N ASP A 744 -23.37 24.08 26.64
CA ASP A 744 -22.23 23.32 27.18
C ASP A 744 -22.63 22.16 28.11
N GLU A 745 -23.92 21.99 28.40
CA GLU A 745 -24.41 20.90 29.25
C GLU A 745 -24.15 19.52 28.63
N PHE A 746 -24.24 19.42 27.30
CA PHE A 746 -23.90 18.22 26.53
C PHE A 746 -22.87 18.51 25.45
N THR A 747 -21.86 17.65 25.32
CA THR A 747 -20.95 17.72 24.17
C THR A 747 -21.64 17.20 22.90
N TRP A 748 -21.09 17.55 21.72
CA TRP A 748 -21.59 17.00 20.46
C TRP A 748 -21.49 15.48 20.41
N ASP A 749 -20.39 14.91 20.92
CA ASP A 749 -20.16 13.48 20.97
C ASP A 749 -21.16 12.77 21.92
N GLU A 750 -21.48 13.38 23.08
CA GLU A 750 -22.51 12.85 24.00
C GLU A 750 -23.89 12.78 23.33
N LEU A 751 -24.31 13.85 22.62
CA LEU A 751 -25.57 13.88 21.86
C LEU A 751 -25.58 12.82 20.74
N LYS A 752 -24.46 12.66 20.02
CA LYS A 752 -24.31 11.67 18.95
C LYS A 752 -24.35 10.24 19.48
N MET A 753 -23.68 9.95 20.60
CA MET A 753 -23.70 8.62 21.24
C MET A 753 -25.10 8.25 21.71
N PHE A 754 -25.83 9.18 22.33
CA PHE A 754 -27.20 8.93 22.76
C PHE A 754 -28.14 8.68 21.59
N LYS A 755 -28.08 9.52 20.55
CA LYS A 755 -28.85 9.33 19.32
C LYS A 755 -28.56 7.97 18.66
N ALA A 756 -27.30 7.52 18.67
CA ALA A 756 -26.92 6.22 18.16
C ALA A 756 -27.41 5.04 19.01
N SER A 757 -27.71 5.25 20.29
CA SER A 757 -28.23 4.21 21.19
C SER A 757 -29.75 3.98 21.07
N ILE A 758 -30.48 4.99 20.60
CA ILE A 758 -31.94 4.94 20.45
C ILE A 758 -32.39 4.54 19.03
N ASN A 759 -31.49 4.60 18.06
CA ASN A 759 -31.67 4.13 16.68
C ASN A 759 -31.12 2.71 16.52
#